data_AF-A0AAV6D818-F1
#
_entry.id   AF-A0AAV6D818-F1
#
_cell.length_a   1.000
_cell.length_b   1.000
_cell.length_c   1.000
_cell.angle_alpha   90.00
_cell.angle_beta   90.00
_cell.angle_gamma   90.00
#
_symmetry.space_group_name_H-M   'P 1'
#
loop_
_entity.id
_entity.type
_entity.pdbx_description
1 polymer ?
#
loop_
_entity_poly.entity_id
_entity_poly.type
_entity_poly.pdbx_seq_one_letter_code
_entity_poly.pdbx_strand_id
1 'polypeptide(L)'
;MNALLKKEIRLLLPSCLAVLLLTIFVPWLSWKDPDVSFAWTPLFVFFGAILLAVDSFGREFSLGTFSSLMSQPIERRQIWRTKIAILFSAAGLILAAYFISSEFLFHHALKMLIWKFNPKIIGTDFHHAMFGSGAAMLIALTGGLWTTLLLRQIAAAFWITLIVPIGLLMLIAFVISRFSPKSVSDLVIFSVLYGAAGIYTISGFWFAHRLFHRAQDVAWTGGIISFSSWRYFESGSKTSVSVRRKKPFSALLKKEFQLQSISLFCAAAFLALHIGVFILRACYGNFHKNELADVLSQFFWTFWLVMPLVIGCMAVAEERKLGVMEGQFCLPVSRRFQFTIKFILVMVFGVLLGGVMPMFLEMMAAHLGAPNEYFRPTNNYDTGAFFSFTPVIFMMTLSAALALIGFFASTLAKNFLQALSIAIVGIVTAFLFEQFLAGNWFHFNYSGYGNEETNLALWGMKFWGAVLPVLTGVLTILIFIPWLAARNFNHYVESGRLWRRNIFGIIGAVLFVFAGSAAIYNRVWEIFEPSEPAHGAAKFSLADAPKLHGDLQDNIQVRFSDGRIWFDSLRDFYPENQGSRWKYVWWTINRPLPKSAGPQRIMDGSNWISAAGAKRVDFWDPQGTIQSKANRVHGYLDTVGIQADGSLWISSEAKPVDWTGAKMIRFGDETNWQQVVSLYQRNFLILKTDGTLWEWKNQNFHWDGWRTNWPSVRDYKPQQIGTNSDWQEIISMWFDLAKKTNGNVWTIEYVGKTNDVSFKRATNYDQVAFQDSSSGLGGGSGYERAAYIEKMGLYGFGIFI
;
A
#
# COMPACT_ATOMS: atom_id res chain seq x y z
N MET A 1 36.45 6.23 -29.72
CA MET A 1 36.05 6.88 -28.45
C MET A 1 37.29 7.03 -27.58
N ASN A 2 37.60 8.24 -27.09
CA ASN A 2 38.77 8.52 -26.25
C ASN A 2 38.80 7.56 -25.02
N ALA A 3 39.96 6.97 -24.72
CA ALA A 3 40.11 6.00 -23.63
C ALA A 3 39.72 6.59 -22.25
N LEU A 4 40.03 7.87 -22.04
CA LEU A 4 39.65 8.60 -20.83
C LEU A 4 38.12 8.73 -20.72
N LEU A 5 37.45 9.10 -21.80
CA LEU A 5 35.98 9.16 -21.86
C LEU A 5 35.36 7.79 -21.55
N LYS A 6 35.88 6.72 -22.16
CA LYS A 6 35.41 5.34 -21.93
C LYS A 6 35.59 4.89 -20.48
N LYS A 7 36.70 5.25 -19.84
CA LYS A 7 36.95 5.00 -18.42
C LYS A 7 35.90 5.70 -17.55
N GLU A 8 35.74 7.01 -17.73
CA GLU A 8 34.84 7.82 -16.89
C GLU A 8 33.37 7.41 -17.07
N ILE A 9 32.92 7.07 -18.29
CA ILE A 9 31.58 6.51 -18.52
C ILE A 9 31.39 5.20 -17.75
N ARG A 10 32.33 4.26 -17.85
CA ARG A 10 32.25 2.98 -17.12
C ARG A 10 32.25 3.16 -15.61
N LEU A 11 32.96 4.17 -15.10
CA LEU A 11 32.97 4.49 -13.69
C LEU A 11 31.65 5.12 -13.24
N LEU A 12 31.03 6.02 -13.98
CA LEU A 12 29.77 6.64 -13.52
C LEU A 12 28.53 5.75 -13.75
N LEU A 13 28.61 4.80 -14.69
CA LEU A 13 27.47 4.03 -15.20
C LEU A 13 26.62 3.32 -14.12
N PRO A 14 27.18 2.58 -13.14
CA PRO A 14 26.34 1.86 -12.17
C PRO A 14 25.45 2.79 -11.32
N SER A 15 26.03 3.90 -10.84
CA SER A 15 25.31 4.90 -10.06
C SER A 15 24.30 5.64 -10.93
N CYS A 16 24.67 5.96 -12.18
CA CYS A 16 23.77 6.57 -13.15
C CYS A 16 22.55 5.69 -13.44
N LEU A 17 22.74 4.39 -13.66
CA LEU A 17 21.62 3.46 -13.87
C LEU A 17 20.70 3.36 -12.66
N ALA A 18 21.25 3.31 -11.44
CA ALA A 18 20.44 3.26 -10.22
C ALA A 18 19.58 4.52 -10.05
N VAL A 19 20.16 5.70 -10.31
CA VAL A 19 19.43 6.97 -10.22
C VAL A 19 18.42 7.11 -11.36
N LEU A 20 18.77 6.70 -12.57
CA LEU A 20 17.88 6.73 -13.73
C LEU A 20 16.64 5.86 -13.49
N LEU A 21 16.82 4.65 -12.94
CA LEU A 21 15.70 3.79 -12.54
C LEU A 21 14.83 4.48 -11.47
N LEU A 22 15.43 5.03 -10.42
CA LEU A 22 14.70 5.78 -9.39
C LEU A 22 13.85 6.89 -10.02
N THR A 23 14.44 7.76 -10.85
CA THR A 23 13.74 8.90 -11.43
C THR A 23 12.68 8.53 -12.46
N ILE A 24 12.85 7.41 -13.18
CA ILE A 24 11.83 6.92 -14.11
C ILE A 24 10.60 6.44 -13.33
N PHE A 25 10.80 5.74 -12.21
CA PHE A 25 9.69 5.16 -11.45
C PHE A 25 9.05 6.11 -10.44
N VAL A 26 9.72 7.19 -10.02
CA VAL A 26 9.17 8.16 -9.05
C VAL A 26 7.77 8.68 -9.44
N PRO A 27 7.51 9.17 -10.68
CA PRO A 27 6.16 9.58 -11.09
C PRO A 27 5.08 8.50 -10.93
N TRP A 28 5.49 7.24 -11.01
CA TRP A 28 4.59 6.09 -10.95
C TRP A 28 4.33 5.62 -9.52
N LEU A 29 5.08 6.12 -8.53
CA LEU A 29 4.93 5.71 -7.13
C LEU A 29 3.55 6.12 -6.56
N SER A 30 3.00 7.24 -7.03
CA SER A 30 1.67 7.73 -6.63
C SER A 30 0.81 8.05 -7.85
N TRP A 31 0.72 7.13 -8.82
CA TRP A 31 -0.15 7.26 -10.00
C TRP A 31 -1.60 7.70 -9.65
N LYS A 32 -2.12 7.26 -8.49
CA LYS A 32 -3.50 7.55 -8.05
C LYS A 32 -3.69 9.00 -7.56
N ASP A 33 -2.64 9.60 -6.98
CA ASP A 33 -2.62 10.99 -6.49
C ASP A 33 -1.34 11.68 -6.99
N PRO A 34 -1.31 12.16 -8.25
CA PRO A 34 -0.13 12.75 -8.86
C PRO A 34 0.42 13.95 -8.08
N ASP A 35 -0.46 14.71 -7.42
CA ASP A 35 -0.13 15.91 -6.62
C ASP A 35 0.88 15.58 -5.51
N VAL A 36 0.65 14.46 -4.83
CA VAL A 36 1.55 13.97 -3.79
C VAL A 36 2.87 13.60 -4.45
N SER A 37 2.86 12.85 -5.56
CA SER A 37 4.10 12.44 -6.24
C SER A 37 5.00 13.62 -6.59
N PHE A 38 4.43 14.66 -7.22
CA PHE A 38 5.21 15.81 -7.71
C PHE A 38 5.79 16.66 -6.59
N ALA A 39 5.14 16.72 -5.43
CA ALA A 39 5.67 17.39 -4.25
C ALA A 39 6.95 16.70 -3.72
N TRP A 40 7.04 15.36 -3.80
CA TRP A 40 8.18 14.60 -3.29
C TRP A 40 9.32 14.42 -4.29
N THR A 41 9.07 14.56 -5.60
CA THR A 41 10.08 14.23 -6.61
C THR A 41 11.40 15.02 -6.48
N PRO A 42 11.41 16.33 -6.21
CA PRO A 42 12.66 17.07 -6.05
C PRO A 42 13.58 16.47 -4.97
N LEU A 43 13.02 15.85 -3.92
CA LEU A 43 13.78 15.20 -2.85
C LEU A 43 14.41 13.88 -3.31
N PHE A 44 13.70 13.06 -4.09
CA PHE A 44 14.28 11.84 -4.67
C PHE A 44 15.37 12.15 -5.70
N VAL A 45 15.14 13.18 -6.54
CA VAL A 45 16.13 13.67 -7.50
C VAL A 45 17.35 14.22 -6.77
N PHE A 46 17.16 14.99 -5.69
CA PHE A 46 18.25 15.47 -4.82
C PHE A 46 19.10 14.31 -4.31
N PHE A 47 18.47 13.30 -3.70
CA PHE A 47 19.18 12.15 -3.14
C PHE A 47 19.94 11.35 -4.20
N GLY A 48 19.32 11.09 -5.35
CA GLY A 48 19.98 10.41 -6.47
C GLY A 48 21.14 11.23 -7.05
N ALA A 49 20.98 12.54 -7.14
CA ALA A 49 22.02 13.45 -7.60
C ALA A 49 23.23 13.49 -6.66
N ILE A 50 23.05 13.38 -5.34
CA ILE A 50 24.16 13.26 -4.38
C ILE A 50 24.99 12.02 -4.71
N LEU A 51 24.34 10.88 -4.98
CA LEU A 51 25.05 9.64 -5.32
C LEU A 51 25.93 9.85 -6.56
N LEU A 52 25.39 10.45 -7.63
CA LEU A 52 26.14 10.74 -8.87
C LEU A 52 27.32 11.69 -8.64
N ALA A 53 27.08 12.77 -7.89
CA ALA A 53 28.06 13.80 -7.59
C ALA A 53 29.23 13.23 -6.79
N VAL A 54 28.91 12.47 -5.74
CA VAL A 54 29.89 11.84 -4.86
C VAL A 54 30.67 10.75 -5.61
N ASP A 55 30.03 10.00 -6.50
CA ASP A 55 30.66 8.92 -7.26
C ASP A 55 31.71 9.42 -8.28
N SER A 56 31.52 10.64 -8.82
CA SER A 56 32.38 11.24 -9.87
C SER A 56 33.88 11.26 -9.52
N PHE A 57 34.22 11.68 -8.29
CA PHE A 57 35.58 11.62 -7.74
C PHE A 57 35.71 10.61 -6.61
N GLY A 58 34.61 10.25 -5.94
CA GLY A 58 34.59 9.33 -4.82
C GLY A 58 35.16 7.96 -5.17
N ARG A 59 34.87 7.41 -6.36
CA ARG A 59 35.43 6.11 -6.76
C ARG A 59 36.95 6.08 -6.77
N GLU A 60 37.58 7.17 -7.17
CA GLU A 60 39.04 7.25 -7.26
C GLU A 60 39.68 7.33 -5.88
N PHE A 61 39.01 7.97 -4.92
CA PHE A 61 39.39 7.92 -3.51
C PHE A 61 39.12 6.54 -2.90
N SER A 62 37.99 5.89 -3.22
CA SER A 62 37.66 4.55 -2.71
C SER A 62 38.61 3.47 -3.19
N LEU A 63 39.10 3.58 -4.42
CA LEU A 63 39.97 2.60 -5.05
C LEU A 63 41.46 2.94 -4.86
N GLY A 64 41.79 4.09 -4.25
CA GLY A 64 43.17 4.56 -4.11
C GLY A 64 43.85 4.95 -5.42
N THR A 65 43.07 5.18 -6.49
CA THR A 65 43.60 5.49 -7.83
C THR A 65 43.74 6.99 -8.09
N PHE A 66 43.44 7.84 -7.12
CA PHE A 66 43.55 9.29 -7.27
C PHE A 66 44.99 9.75 -7.55
N SER A 67 45.99 9.19 -6.86
CA SER A 67 47.41 9.43 -7.15
C SER A 67 47.72 9.19 -8.62
N SER A 68 47.27 8.04 -9.13
CA SER A 68 47.52 7.58 -10.49
C SER A 68 46.82 8.47 -11.52
N LEU A 69 45.63 9.01 -11.19
CA LEU A 69 44.95 10.00 -12.02
C LEU A 69 45.76 11.31 -12.09
N MET A 70 46.29 11.76 -10.95
CA MET A 70 47.02 13.03 -10.84
C MET A 70 48.44 12.97 -11.43
N SER A 71 49.01 11.77 -11.60
CA SER A 71 50.34 11.55 -12.18
C SER A 71 50.31 11.33 -13.70
N GLN A 72 49.13 11.33 -14.34
CA GLN A 72 49.04 11.14 -15.79
C GLN A 72 49.67 12.34 -16.52
N PRO A 73 50.32 12.13 -17.68
CA PRO A 73 50.88 13.21 -18.51
C PRO A 73 49.78 13.93 -19.30
N ILE A 74 48.73 14.36 -18.60
CA ILE A 74 47.55 15.02 -19.14
C ILE A 74 47.29 16.27 -18.31
N GLU A 75 46.93 17.37 -18.96
CA GLU A 75 46.57 18.59 -18.25
C GLU A 75 45.39 18.36 -17.30
N ARG A 76 45.50 18.85 -16.06
CA ARG A 76 44.41 18.81 -15.07
C ARG A 76 43.11 19.42 -15.62
N ARG A 77 43.23 20.46 -16.46
CA ARG A 77 42.07 21.11 -17.10
C ARG A 77 41.30 20.15 -18.00
N GLN A 78 41.98 19.25 -18.71
CA GLN A 78 41.36 18.25 -19.58
C GLN A 78 40.67 17.14 -18.78
N ILE A 79 41.28 16.71 -17.67
CA ILE A 79 40.67 15.74 -16.74
C ILE A 79 39.39 16.32 -16.14
N TRP A 80 39.47 17.55 -15.60
CA TRP A 80 38.31 18.27 -15.05
C TRP A 80 37.18 18.41 -16.07
N ARG A 81 37.50 18.93 -17.27
CA ARG A 81 36.51 19.11 -18.35
C ARG A 81 35.80 17.80 -18.71
N THR A 82 36.55 16.70 -18.80
CA THR A 82 35.96 15.42 -19.21
C THR A 82 35.05 14.84 -18.12
N LYS A 83 35.47 14.89 -16.86
CA LYS A 83 34.66 14.41 -15.73
C LYS A 83 33.38 15.23 -15.56
N ILE A 84 33.49 16.56 -15.60
CA ILE A 84 32.36 17.47 -15.48
C ILE A 84 31.42 17.29 -16.67
N ALA A 85 31.93 17.20 -17.90
CA ALA A 85 31.08 16.96 -19.08
C ALA A 85 30.26 15.67 -18.92
N ILE A 86 30.88 14.56 -18.53
CA ILE A 86 30.17 13.28 -18.32
C ILE A 86 29.15 13.38 -17.19
N LEU A 87 29.51 14.02 -16.07
CA LEU A 87 28.61 14.19 -14.92
C LEU A 87 27.36 15.00 -15.30
N PHE A 88 27.53 16.14 -15.96
CA PHE A 88 26.41 16.98 -16.39
C PHE A 88 25.60 16.35 -17.53
N SER A 89 26.24 15.62 -18.45
CA SER A 89 25.51 14.84 -19.46
C SER A 89 24.67 13.74 -18.82
N ALA A 90 25.19 13.03 -17.81
CA ALA A 90 24.43 12.03 -17.06
C ALA A 90 23.26 12.65 -16.31
N ALA A 91 23.46 13.79 -15.64
CA ALA A 91 22.40 14.52 -14.96
C ALA A 91 21.32 15.02 -15.93
N GLY A 92 21.72 15.53 -17.10
CA GLY A 92 20.80 15.94 -18.15
C GLY A 92 19.96 14.78 -18.69
N LEU A 93 20.57 13.61 -18.90
CA LEU A 93 19.86 12.39 -19.31
C LEU A 93 18.82 11.95 -18.26
N ILE A 94 19.15 12.06 -16.97
CA ILE A 94 18.25 11.71 -15.88
C ILE A 94 17.06 12.66 -15.81
N LEU A 95 17.29 13.97 -15.93
CA LEU A 95 16.20 14.96 -15.99
C LEU A 95 15.32 14.76 -17.23
N ALA A 96 15.91 14.46 -18.39
CA ALA A 96 15.14 14.14 -19.59
C ALA A 96 14.31 12.87 -19.43
N ALA A 97 14.86 11.82 -18.84
CA ALA A 97 14.13 10.57 -18.57
C ALA A 97 12.97 10.80 -17.58
N TYR A 98 13.19 11.61 -16.54
CA TYR A 98 12.14 12.01 -15.60
C TYR A 98 11.01 12.78 -16.30
N PHE A 99 11.35 13.75 -17.15
CA PHE A 99 10.38 14.50 -17.93
C PHE A 99 9.55 13.58 -18.84
N ILE A 100 10.20 12.72 -19.62
CA ILE A 100 9.53 11.77 -20.53
C ILE A 100 8.62 10.80 -19.74
N SER A 101 9.08 10.30 -18.59
CA SER A 101 8.29 9.39 -17.76
C SER A 101 7.03 10.07 -17.22
N SER A 102 7.16 11.33 -16.78
CA SER A 102 6.04 12.12 -16.26
C SER A 102 5.03 12.45 -17.37
N GLU A 103 5.50 12.85 -18.56
CA GLU A 103 4.63 13.07 -19.74
C GLU A 103 3.87 11.81 -20.15
N PHE A 104 4.53 10.65 -20.12
CA PHE A 104 3.87 9.38 -20.43
C PHE A 104 2.77 9.04 -19.41
N LEU A 105 3.01 9.30 -18.12
CA LEU A 105 2.00 9.16 -17.07
C LEU A 105 0.78 10.02 -17.37
N PHE A 106 0.96 11.30 -17.69
CA PHE A 106 -0.13 12.21 -18.05
C PHE A 106 -0.92 11.71 -19.26
N HIS A 107 -0.24 11.28 -20.33
CA HIS A 107 -0.91 10.77 -21.52
C HIS A 107 -1.68 9.46 -21.28
N HIS A 108 -1.14 8.57 -20.44
CA HIS A 108 -1.82 7.34 -20.07
C HIS A 108 -3.06 7.62 -19.19
N ALA A 109 -2.94 8.56 -18.26
CA ALA A 109 -4.02 8.95 -17.37
C ALA A 109 -5.16 9.70 -18.10
N LEU A 110 -4.85 10.50 -19.13
CA LEU A 110 -5.84 11.15 -19.99
C LEU A 110 -6.66 10.19 -20.87
N LYS A 111 -6.11 9.02 -21.22
CA LYS A 111 -6.81 8.02 -22.05
C LYS A 111 -7.81 7.15 -21.28
N MET A 112 -7.66 7.02 -19.97
CA MET A 112 -8.60 6.29 -19.11
C MET A 112 -9.78 7.20 -18.76
N LEU A 113 -10.86 7.16 -19.57
CA LEU A 113 -12.05 8.03 -19.53
C LEU A 113 -12.87 8.04 -18.21
N ILE A 114 -12.36 7.45 -17.13
CA ILE A 114 -13.04 7.19 -15.86
C ILE A 114 -12.57 8.16 -14.74
N TRP A 115 -11.49 8.92 -14.95
CA TRP A 115 -10.86 9.72 -13.89
C TRP A 115 -11.17 11.22 -14.04
N LYS A 116 -11.78 11.82 -13.01
CA LYS A 116 -11.91 13.29 -12.89
C LYS A 116 -10.53 13.89 -12.60
N PHE A 117 -9.82 14.34 -13.63
CA PHE A 117 -8.55 15.06 -13.46
C PHE A 117 -8.78 16.48 -12.95
N ASN A 118 -7.96 16.91 -11.99
CA ASN A 118 -7.91 18.30 -11.55
C ASN A 118 -7.08 19.12 -12.57
N PRO A 119 -7.62 20.18 -13.20
CA PRO A 119 -6.91 20.96 -14.21
C PRO A 119 -5.72 21.76 -13.65
N LYS A 120 -5.59 21.95 -12.32
CA LYS A 120 -4.39 22.55 -11.70
C LYS A 120 -3.11 21.74 -11.95
N ILE A 121 -3.22 20.42 -12.07
CA ILE A 121 -2.10 19.48 -12.22
C ILE A 121 -1.38 19.65 -13.56
N ILE A 122 -2.11 20.04 -14.61
CA ILE A 122 -1.63 20.09 -16.00
C ILE A 122 -0.70 21.30 -16.25
N GLY A 123 -0.60 22.25 -15.29
CA GLY A 123 0.22 23.45 -15.44
C GLY A 123 1.19 23.70 -14.29
N THR A 124 0.71 24.29 -13.20
CA THR A 124 1.58 24.93 -12.21
C THR A 124 2.44 23.93 -11.44
N ASP A 125 1.85 22.84 -10.96
CA ASP A 125 2.52 21.93 -10.01
C ASP A 125 3.59 21.10 -10.70
N PHE A 126 3.32 20.67 -11.95
CA PHE A 126 4.29 20.02 -12.81
C PHE A 126 5.50 20.92 -13.10
N HIS A 127 5.25 22.19 -13.48
CA HIS A 127 6.33 23.15 -13.72
C HIS A 127 7.17 23.37 -12.46
N HIS A 128 6.55 23.58 -11.29
CA HIS A 128 7.26 23.72 -10.03
C HIS A 128 8.07 22.46 -9.68
N ALA A 129 7.55 21.26 -9.92
CA ALA A 129 8.27 20.02 -9.69
C ALA A 129 9.47 19.85 -10.64
N MET A 130 9.35 20.24 -11.91
CA MET A 130 10.46 20.23 -12.88
C MET A 130 11.56 21.22 -12.51
N PHE A 131 11.19 22.48 -12.25
CA PHE A 131 12.14 23.52 -11.86
C PHE A 131 12.80 23.19 -10.51
N GLY A 132 12.01 22.75 -9.52
CA GLY A 132 12.49 22.31 -8.21
C GLY A 132 13.46 21.13 -8.31
N SER A 133 13.15 20.13 -9.15
CA SER A 133 14.03 18.97 -9.39
C SER A 133 15.33 19.37 -10.08
N GLY A 134 15.28 20.29 -11.05
CA GLY A 134 16.47 20.84 -11.70
C GLY A 134 17.37 21.61 -10.73
N ALA A 135 16.79 22.47 -9.90
CA ALA A 135 17.54 23.18 -8.86
C ALA A 135 18.15 22.22 -7.83
N ALA A 136 17.37 21.25 -7.35
CA ALA A 136 17.83 20.22 -6.44
C ALA A 136 19.00 19.41 -7.01
N MET A 137 18.90 18.99 -8.28
CA MET A 137 19.99 18.31 -8.99
C MET A 137 21.27 19.16 -9.00
N LEU A 138 21.20 20.45 -9.34
CA LEU A 138 22.37 21.32 -9.38
C LEU A 138 23.01 21.55 -8.00
N ILE A 139 22.19 21.75 -6.96
CA ILE A 139 22.66 21.86 -5.57
C ILE A 139 23.39 20.59 -5.15
N ALA A 140 22.81 19.42 -5.43
CA ALA A 140 23.43 18.13 -5.09
C ALA A 140 24.71 17.85 -5.88
N LEU A 141 24.74 18.15 -7.18
CA LEU A 141 25.92 17.98 -8.03
C LEU A 141 27.09 18.84 -7.55
N THR A 142 26.85 20.13 -7.34
CA THR A 142 27.90 21.05 -6.87
C THR A 142 28.31 20.75 -5.44
N GLY A 143 27.34 20.46 -4.56
CA GLY A 143 27.57 20.01 -3.19
C GLY A 143 28.45 18.77 -3.09
N GLY A 144 28.13 17.72 -3.85
CA GLY A 144 28.89 16.48 -3.87
C GLY A 144 30.29 16.65 -4.44
N LEU A 145 30.46 17.52 -5.45
CA LEU A 145 31.78 17.81 -6.03
C LEU A 145 32.73 18.45 -5.02
N TRP A 146 32.33 19.55 -4.36
CA TRP A 146 33.25 20.24 -3.45
C TRP A 146 33.48 19.43 -2.17
N THR A 147 32.46 18.76 -1.63
CA THR A 147 32.61 17.96 -0.40
C THR A 147 33.50 16.74 -0.62
N THR A 148 33.38 16.04 -1.76
CA THR A 148 34.26 14.90 -2.06
C THR A 148 35.71 15.29 -2.22
N LEU A 149 35.98 16.39 -2.93
CA LEU A 149 37.34 16.89 -3.14
C LEU A 149 37.96 17.44 -1.84
N LEU A 150 37.15 18.07 -0.98
CA LEU A 150 37.60 18.60 0.31
C LEU A 150 37.92 17.48 1.30
N LEU A 151 37.00 16.54 1.48
CA LEU A 151 37.08 15.53 2.54
C LEU A 151 37.83 14.28 2.10
N ARG A 152 37.88 13.96 0.80
CA ARG A 152 38.46 12.70 0.27
C ARG A 152 37.91 11.42 0.97
N GLN A 153 36.76 11.54 1.63
CA GLN A 153 36.06 10.48 2.34
C GLN A 153 34.62 10.47 1.89
N ILE A 154 34.21 9.38 1.22
CA ILE A 154 32.90 9.26 0.59
C ILE A 154 31.75 9.41 1.59
N ALA A 155 31.78 8.67 2.69
CA ALA A 155 30.68 8.67 3.66
C ALA A 155 30.46 10.07 4.27
N ALA A 156 31.55 10.76 4.61
CA ALA A 156 31.48 12.13 5.09
C ALA A 156 30.98 13.10 4.00
N ALA A 157 31.46 12.96 2.76
CA ALA A 157 31.05 13.82 1.65
C ALA A 157 29.56 13.67 1.34
N PHE A 158 29.04 12.44 1.34
CA PHE A 158 27.62 12.16 1.20
C PHE A 158 26.79 12.88 2.27
N TRP A 159 27.16 12.74 3.55
CA TRP A 159 26.43 13.38 4.64
C TRP A 159 26.52 14.90 4.63
N ILE A 160 27.69 15.48 4.38
CA ILE A 160 27.85 16.94 4.32
C ILE A 160 27.06 17.52 3.14
N THR A 161 27.04 16.82 1.99
CA THR A 161 26.22 17.23 0.83
C THR A 161 24.73 17.21 1.14
N LEU A 162 24.28 16.28 1.98
CA LEU A 162 22.89 16.21 2.42
C LEU A 162 22.57 17.32 3.45
N ILE A 163 23.41 17.47 4.48
CA ILE A 163 23.15 18.32 5.64
C ILE A 163 23.30 19.81 5.33
N VAL A 164 24.32 20.21 4.56
CA VAL A 164 24.65 21.64 4.35
C VAL A 164 23.53 22.39 3.62
N PRO A 165 22.98 21.90 2.49
CA PRO A 165 21.86 22.57 1.82
C PRO A 165 20.60 22.62 2.68
N ILE A 166 20.29 21.55 3.42
CA ILE A 166 19.13 21.51 4.33
C ILE A 166 19.31 22.55 5.45
N GLY A 167 20.49 22.61 6.07
CA GLY A 167 20.79 23.59 7.12
C GLY A 167 20.74 25.03 6.60
N LEU A 168 21.25 25.28 5.39
CA LEU A 168 21.16 26.61 4.76
C LEU A 168 19.72 26.99 4.45
N LEU A 169 18.93 26.06 3.92
CA LEU A 169 17.51 26.27 3.62
C LEU A 169 16.69 26.52 4.89
N MET A 170 16.99 25.82 5.99
CA MET A 170 16.41 26.09 7.32
C MET A 170 16.82 27.47 7.86
N LEU A 171 18.09 27.86 7.68
CA LEU A 171 18.56 29.19 8.07
C LEU A 171 17.85 30.29 7.28
N ILE A 172 17.68 30.10 5.97
CA ILE A 172 16.96 31.05 5.11
C ILE A 172 15.49 31.12 5.53
N ALA A 173 14.83 29.98 5.75
CA ALA A 173 13.45 29.94 6.25
C ALA A 173 13.31 30.67 7.59
N PHE A 174 14.27 30.49 8.50
CA PHE A 174 14.32 31.20 9.76
C PHE A 174 14.44 32.72 9.56
N VAL A 175 15.40 33.19 8.75
CA VAL A 175 15.60 34.62 8.47
C VAL A 175 14.34 35.22 7.84
N ILE A 176 13.74 34.55 6.86
CA ILE A 176 12.49 35.01 6.24
C ILE A 176 11.38 35.10 7.28
N SER A 177 11.20 34.08 8.12
CA SER A 177 10.17 34.08 9.16
C SER A 177 10.36 35.15 10.24
N ARG A 178 11.61 35.54 10.51
CA ARG A 178 11.97 36.54 11.52
C ARG A 178 11.81 37.97 11.03
N PHE A 179 12.14 38.22 9.76
CA PHE A 179 12.26 39.58 9.21
C PHE A 179 11.17 39.94 8.20
N SER A 180 10.37 38.99 7.69
CA SER A 180 9.29 39.31 6.76
C SER A 180 8.06 39.90 7.45
N PRO A 181 7.43 40.93 6.85
CA PRO A 181 6.05 41.32 7.18
C PRO A 181 5.10 40.12 7.03
N LYS A 182 3.96 40.15 7.73
CA LYS A 182 2.95 39.06 7.75
C LYS A 182 2.30 38.72 6.38
N SER A 183 2.79 39.27 5.25
CA SER A 183 2.15 39.19 3.93
C SER A 183 3.16 39.27 2.77
N VAL A 184 4.28 38.53 2.83
CA VAL A 184 5.17 38.41 1.67
C VAL A 184 4.58 37.39 0.69
N SER A 185 4.49 37.75 -0.59
CA SER A 185 3.95 36.85 -1.62
C SER A 185 4.88 35.66 -1.88
N ASP A 186 4.30 34.50 -2.22
CA ASP A 186 5.06 33.27 -2.48
C ASP A 186 6.09 33.45 -3.59
N LEU A 187 5.79 34.28 -4.59
CA LEU A 187 6.71 34.62 -5.67
C LEU A 187 8.04 35.19 -5.16
N VAL A 188 8.01 36.04 -4.13
CA VAL A 188 9.22 36.64 -3.54
C VAL A 188 10.00 35.58 -2.77
N ILE A 189 9.31 34.72 -2.02
CA ILE A 189 9.93 33.63 -1.26
C ILE A 189 10.65 32.67 -2.22
N PHE A 190 9.97 32.21 -3.27
CA PHE A 190 10.57 31.35 -4.29
C PHE A 190 11.76 32.03 -4.97
N SER A 191 11.65 33.32 -5.31
CA SER A 191 12.75 34.07 -5.94
C SER A 191 14.00 34.14 -5.06
N VAL A 192 13.83 34.38 -3.76
CA VAL A 192 14.94 34.38 -2.79
C VAL A 192 15.58 33.00 -2.67
N LEU A 193 14.77 31.93 -2.61
CA LEU A 193 15.26 30.56 -2.50
C LEU A 193 16.02 30.12 -3.75
N TYR A 194 15.47 30.36 -4.94
CA TYR A 194 16.17 30.06 -6.20
C TYR A 194 17.42 30.92 -6.39
N GLY A 195 17.39 32.19 -5.95
CA GLY A 195 18.58 33.04 -5.90
C GLY A 195 19.68 32.48 -5.00
N ALA A 196 19.33 32.07 -3.78
CA ALA A 196 20.26 31.44 -2.85
C ALA A 196 20.80 30.09 -3.37
N ALA A 197 19.94 29.28 -3.98
CA ALA A 197 20.33 28.04 -4.66
C ALA A 197 21.33 28.30 -5.80
N GLY A 198 21.09 29.34 -6.60
CA GLY A 198 22.00 29.78 -7.65
C GLY A 198 23.37 30.21 -7.11
N ILE A 199 23.39 31.03 -6.06
CA ILE A 199 24.63 31.46 -5.38
C ILE A 199 25.40 30.27 -4.83
N TYR A 200 24.71 29.33 -4.17
CA TYR A 200 25.32 28.10 -3.64
C TYR A 200 25.93 27.26 -4.77
N THR A 201 25.20 27.09 -5.87
CA THR A 201 25.64 26.30 -7.03
C THR A 201 26.90 26.91 -7.66
N ILE A 202 26.91 28.22 -7.92
CA ILE A 202 28.05 28.93 -8.52
C ILE A 202 29.27 28.88 -7.58
N SER A 203 29.07 29.20 -6.31
CA SER A 203 30.14 29.24 -5.31
C SER A 203 30.71 27.84 -5.04
N GLY A 204 29.85 26.84 -4.92
CA GLY A 204 30.23 25.44 -4.74
C GLY A 204 30.99 24.87 -5.93
N PHE A 205 30.55 25.16 -7.16
CA PHE A 205 31.27 24.74 -8.37
C PHE A 205 32.64 25.42 -8.48
N TRP A 206 32.72 26.73 -8.23
CA TRP A 206 33.99 27.46 -8.23
C TRP A 206 34.95 26.92 -7.17
N PHE A 207 34.44 26.62 -5.98
CA PHE A 207 35.22 26.05 -4.89
C PHE A 207 35.73 24.64 -5.24
N ALA A 208 34.88 23.77 -5.80
CA ALA A 208 35.26 22.45 -6.29
C ALA A 208 36.37 22.53 -7.35
N HIS A 209 36.21 23.42 -8.33
CA HIS A 209 37.22 23.66 -9.36
C HIS A 209 38.57 24.09 -8.73
N ARG A 210 38.54 25.03 -7.78
CA ARG A 210 39.73 25.49 -7.06
C ARG A 210 40.39 24.35 -6.27
N LEU A 211 39.61 23.53 -5.57
CA LEU A 211 40.09 22.37 -4.82
C LEU A 211 40.78 21.35 -5.72
N PHE A 212 40.17 20.99 -6.85
CA PHE A 212 40.74 20.02 -7.79
C PHE A 212 42.06 20.52 -8.39
N HIS A 213 42.11 21.77 -8.85
CA HIS A 213 43.34 22.31 -9.45
C HIS A 213 44.49 22.44 -8.45
N ARG A 214 44.18 22.68 -7.17
CA ARG A 214 45.16 22.72 -6.07
C ARG A 214 45.37 21.36 -5.40
N ALA A 215 44.70 20.30 -5.85
CA ALA A 215 44.80 18.99 -5.22
C ALA A 215 46.23 18.45 -5.34
N GLN A 216 46.83 18.16 -4.20
CA GLN A 216 48.08 17.42 -4.10
C GLN A 216 47.79 16.12 -3.37
N ASP A 217 48.41 15.02 -3.80
CA ASP A 217 48.29 13.74 -3.10
C ASP A 217 49.29 13.67 -1.93
N VAL A 218 49.32 14.73 -1.13
CA VAL A 218 49.94 14.69 0.19
C VAL A 218 48.90 14.04 1.10
N ALA A 219 49.33 13.05 1.90
CA ALA A 219 48.52 12.51 2.97
C ALA A 219 47.96 13.70 3.77
N TRP A 220 46.65 13.73 3.94
CA TRP A 220 45.97 14.80 4.66
C TRP A 220 46.68 15.07 6.00
N THR A 221 47.12 16.32 6.23
CA THR A 221 47.76 16.79 7.47
C THR A 221 46.85 16.82 8.70
N GLY A 222 45.55 16.62 8.52
CA GLY A 222 44.63 16.17 9.55
C GLY A 222 44.35 14.71 9.23
N GLY A 223 44.75 13.78 10.08
CA GLY A 223 44.60 12.34 9.80
C GLY A 223 43.16 11.96 9.39
N ILE A 224 42.97 10.72 8.93
CA ILE A 224 41.64 10.09 8.81
C ILE A 224 40.78 10.64 9.95
N ILE A 225 39.66 11.31 9.65
CA ILE A 225 38.74 11.82 10.69
C ILE A 225 38.27 10.61 11.49
N SER A 226 39.03 10.32 12.53
CA SER A 226 38.89 9.22 13.44
C SER A 226 38.59 9.90 14.75
N PHE A 227 37.30 10.04 15.03
CA PHE A 227 36.82 10.45 16.34
C PHE A 227 37.04 9.36 17.40
N SER A 228 37.85 8.33 17.11
CA SER A 228 38.10 7.18 17.97
C SER A 228 38.96 7.50 19.20
N SER A 229 39.58 8.68 19.27
CA SER A 229 40.23 9.21 20.48
C SER A 229 39.22 9.91 21.40
N TRP A 230 38.17 9.18 21.80
CA TRP A 230 37.30 9.66 22.88
C TRP A 230 38.15 9.66 24.17
N ARG A 231 38.56 10.85 24.66
CA ARG A 231 39.45 11.05 25.83
C ARG A 231 39.10 10.23 27.08
N TYR A 232 37.83 9.83 27.23
CA TYR A 232 37.35 8.98 28.33
C TYR A 232 37.92 7.55 28.30
N PHE A 233 38.36 7.06 27.13
CA PHE A 233 38.96 5.73 26.94
C PHE A 233 40.48 5.75 26.75
N GLU A 234 41.09 6.93 26.59
CA GLU A 234 42.55 7.13 26.55
C GLU A 234 43.16 7.39 27.93
N SER A 235 42.36 7.67 28.97
CA SER A 235 42.84 7.82 30.35
C SER A 235 43.25 6.50 31.04
N GLY A 236 43.55 5.46 30.27
CA GLY A 236 43.84 4.11 30.74
C GLY A 236 45.23 3.60 30.42
N SER A 237 46.24 4.24 31.03
CA SER A 237 47.61 3.78 31.34
C SER A 237 48.58 3.43 30.19
N LYS A 238 49.83 3.88 30.40
CA LYS A 238 51.05 3.51 29.68
C LYS A 238 51.13 2.01 29.35
N THR A 239 51.82 1.75 28.24
CA THR A 239 52.27 0.45 27.73
C THR A 239 52.69 -0.52 28.84
N SER A 240 51.75 -1.33 29.30
CA SER A 240 52.03 -2.64 29.88
C SER A 240 51.41 -3.66 28.96
N VAL A 241 52.22 -4.63 28.54
CA VAL A 241 51.78 -5.83 27.82
C VAL A 241 51.00 -6.69 28.81
N SER A 242 49.79 -6.24 29.18
CA SER A 242 48.84 -7.10 29.87
C SER A 242 48.21 -7.97 28.79
N VAL A 243 48.30 -9.29 28.93
CA VAL A 243 47.50 -10.27 28.19
C VAL A 243 46.04 -10.01 28.56
N ARG A 244 45.44 -8.99 27.94
CA ARG A 244 44.08 -8.55 28.21
C ARG A 244 43.16 -9.61 27.65
N ARG A 245 42.60 -10.45 28.53
CA ARG A 245 41.38 -11.26 28.29
C ARG A 245 40.18 -10.34 28.01
N LYS A 246 40.23 -9.50 26.97
CA LYS A 246 39.05 -8.80 26.50
C LYS A 246 38.11 -9.86 25.91
N LYS A 247 36.92 -9.98 26.48
CA LYS A 247 35.87 -10.86 25.95
C LYS A 247 35.66 -10.51 24.47
N PRO A 248 35.78 -11.45 23.52
CA PRO A 248 35.78 -11.19 22.08
C PRO A 248 34.56 -10.38 21.61
N PHE A 249 33.42 -10.55 22.29
CA PHE A 249 32.20 -9.78 22.09
C PHE A 249 32.40 -8.25 22.22
N SER A 250 33.01 -7.79 23.32
CA SER A 250 33.23 -6.37 23.59
C SER A 250 34.17 -5.71 22.59
N ALA A 251 35.18 -6.45 22.12
CA ALA A 251 36.12 -5.98 21.12
C ALA A 251 35.44 -5.83 19.75
N LEU A 252 34.61 -6.80 19.35
CA LEU A 252 33.82 -6.73 18.13
C LEU A 252 32.81 -5.58 18.17
N LEU A 253 32.05 -5.43 19.27
CA LEU A 253 31.12 -4.30 19.44
C LEU A 253 31.84 -2.95 19.31
N LYS A 254 32.97 -2.77 19.99
CA LYS A 254 33.76 -1.54 19.92
C LYS A 254 34.18 -1.24 18.48
N LYS A 255 34.63 -2.26 17.75
CA LYS A 255 35.06 -2.14 16.36
C LYS A 255 33.90 -1.78 15.42
N GLU A 256 32.74 -2.42 15.57
CA GLU A 256 31.56 -2.06 14.78
C GLU A 256 31.08 -0.63 15.08
N PHE A 257 31.14 -0.19 16.34
CA PHE A 257 30.82 1.19 16.72
C PHE A 257 31.78 2.20 16.08
N GLN A 258 33.08 1.86 16.02
CA GLN A 258 34.09 2.68 15.35
C GLN A 258 33.86 2.77 13.84
N LEU A 259 33.44 1.68 13.18
CA LEU A 259 33.10 1.73 11.75
C LEU A 259 31.91 2.64 11.46
N GLN A 260 30.98 2.78 12.40
CA GLN A 260 29.79 3.62 12.27
C GLN A 260 30.00 5.06 12.77
N SER A 261 31.21 5.45 13.21
CA SER A 261 31.45 6.73 13.90
C SER A 261 31.06 7.96 13.07
N ILE A 262 31.31 7.93 11.76
CA ILE A 262 30.95 9.03 10.86
C ILE A 262 29.43 9.22 10.82
N SER A 263 28.67 8.12 10.71
CA SER A 263 27.20 8.20 10.65
C SER A 263 26.58 8.55 11.99
N LEU A 264 27.18 8.14 13.11
CA LEU A 264 26.76 8.60 14.44
C LEU A 264 27.00 10.10 14.64
N PHE A 265 28.12 10.63 14.15
CA PHE A 265 28.39 12.08 14.18
C PHE A 265 27.36 12.84 13.33
N CYS A 266 27.08 12.35 12.12
CA CYS A 266 26.05 12.95 11.26
C CYS A 266 24.65 12.83 11.86
N ALA A 267 24.34 11.75 12.59
CA ALA A 267 23.11 11.62 13.36
C ALA A 267 23.01 12.69 14.46
N ALA A 268 24.11 13.03 15.13
CA ALA A 268 24.14 14.13 16.10
C ALA A 268 23.91 15.51 15.43
N ALA A 269 24.47 15.73 14.23
CA ALA A 269 24.20 16.94 13.45
C ALA A 269 22.73 17.02 13.01
N PHE A 270 22.13 15.92 12.57
CA PHE A 270 20.70 15.84 12.26
C PHE A 270 19.83 16.06 13.48
N LEU A 271 20.21 15.52 14.64
CA LEU A 271 19.55 15.78 15.92
C LEU A 271 19.53 17.27 16.23
N ALA A 272 20.67 17.95 16.11
CA ALA A 272 20.77 19.39 16.34
C ALA A 272 19.90 20.19 15.35
N LEU A 273 19.88 19.81 14.07
CA LEU A 273 19.01 20.44 13.07
C LEU A 273 17.53 20.22 13.36
N HIS A 274 17.12 18.99 13.72
CA HIS A 274 15.73 18.69 14.06
C HIS A 274 15.30 19.44 15.33
N ILE A 275 16.19 19.55 16.32
CA ILE A 275 15.98 20.38 17.50
C ILE A 275 15.75 21.84 17.09
N GLY A 276 16.59 22.37 16.19
CA GLY A 276 16.39 23.69 15.60
C GLY A 276 15.02 23.83 14.94
N VAL A 277 14.62 22.87 14.10
CA VAL A 277 13.33 22.89 13.38
C VAL A 277 12.15 22.96 14.36
N PHE A 278 12.14 22.14 15.42
CA PHE A 278 11.04 22.18 16.38
C PHE A 278 11.06 23.43 17.25
N ILE A 279 12.24 23.94 17.66
CA ILE A 279 12.35 25.19 18.43
C ILE A 279 11.83 26.35 17.60
N LEU A 280 12.15 26.37 16.30
CA LEU A 280 11.63 27.37 15.37
C LEU A 280 10.10 27.31 15.31
N ARG A 281 9.52 26.11 15.20
CA ARG A 281 8.06 25.91 15.19
C ARG A 281 7.41 26.37 16.51
N ALA A 282 8.04 26.09 17.66
CA ALA A 282 7.53 26.45 18.98
C ALA A 282 7.64 27.95 19.30
N CYS A 283 8.77 28.59 19.00
CA CYS A 283 9.02 30.00 19.32
C CYS A 283 8.38 30.97 18.34
N TYR A 284 8.20 30.57 17.08
CA TYR A 284 7.70 31.43 16.01
C TYR A 284 6.41 30.85 15.43
N GLY A 285 5.31 30.93 16.18
CA GLY A 285 3.98 30.45 15.77
C GLY A 285 3.44 31.02 14.44
N ASN A 286 4.14 31.98 13.82
CA ASN A 286 3.91 32.43 12.44
C ASN A 286 4.35 31.44 11.35
N PHE A 287 4.97 30.29 11.69
CA PHE A 287 5.29 29.24 10.71
C PHE A 287 4.05 28.82 9.90
N HIS A 288 2.90 28.64 10.56
CA HIS A 288 1.61 28.28 9.93
C HIS A 288 1.08 29.33 8.93
N LYS A 289 1.72 30.50 8.79
CA LYS A 289 1.34 31.54 7.80
C LYS A 289 2.25 31.57 6.58
N ASN A 290 3.44 30.97 6.66
CA ASN A 290 4.38 30.86 5.54
C ASN A 290 4.33 29.40 5.04
N GLU A 291 3.59 29.16 3.97
CA GLU A 291 3.30 27.83 3.41
C GLU A 291 4.56 26.96 3.29
N LEU A 292 5.67 27.55 2.82
CA LEU A 292 6.92 26.83 2.58
C LEU A 292 7.66 26.43 3.88
N ALA A 293 7.75 27.34 4.87
CA ALA A 293 8.48 27.07 6.11
C ALA A 293 7.74 26.01 6.94
N ASP A 294 6.41 26.05 6.92
CA ASP A 294 5.55 25.03 7.53
C ASP A 294 5.75 23.67 6.85
N VAL A 295 5.62 23.62 5.52
CA VAL A 295 5.87 22.43 4.69
C VAL A 295 7.24 21.80 5.00
N LEU A 296 8.31 22.58 4.99
CA LEU A 296 9.66 22.08 5.29
C LEU A 296 9.80 21.55 6.73
N SER A 297 9.19 22.25 7.69
CA SER A 297 9.20 21.84 9.09
C SER A 297 8.46 20.51 9.26
N GLN A 298 7.31 20.36 8.61
CA GLN A 298 6.48 19.16 8.67
C GLN A 298 7.15 17.95 8.00
N PHE A 299 8.00 18.17 6.99
CA PHE A 299 8.71 17.11 6.26
C PHE A 299 10.09 16.74 6.81
N PHE A 300 10.61 17.46 7.79
CA PHE A 300 11.99 17.27 8.26
C PHE A 300 12.26 15.84 8.78
N TRP A 301 11.25 15.19 9.39
CA TRP A 301 11.37 13.84 9.91
C TRP A 301 11.75 12.81 8.83
N THR A 302 11.36 13.01 7.56
CA THR A 302 11.63 12.07 6.45
C THR A 302 13.12 11.91 6.20
N PHE A 303 13.94 12.93 6.45
CA PHE A 303 15.39 12.85 6.29
C PHE A 303 16.05 11.84 7.24
N TRP A 304 15.41 11.52 8.38
CA TRP A 304 15.90 10.49 9.30
C TRP A 304 15.86 9.08 8.69
N LEU A 305 15.00 8.82 7.69
CA LEU A 305 14.94 7.53 6.99
C LEU A 305 16.21 7.23 6.18
N VAL A 306 17.05 8.22 5.91
CA VAL A 306 18.36 8.02 5.29
C VAL A 306 19.33 7.30 6.25
N MET A 307 19.21 7.51 7.56
CA MET A 307 20.09 6.90 8.58
C MET A 307 20.11 5.37 8.54
N PRO A 308 18.97 4.66 8.66
CA PRO A 308 18.96 3.19 8.67
C PRO A 308 19.54 2.62 7.38
N LEU A 309 19.23 3.24 6.24
CA LEU A 309 19.76 2.85 4.94
C LEU A 309 21.29 2.97 4.88
N VAL A 310 21.84 4.11 5.30
CA VAL A 310 23.29 4.39 5.26
C VAL A 310 24.06 3.49 6.25
N ILE A 311 23.54 3.32 7.47
CA ILE A 311 24.11 2.43 8.50
C ILE A 311 24.19 1.00 7.96
N GLY A 312 23.11 0.52 7.31
CA GLY A 312 23.07 -0.77 6.65
C GLY A 312 24.09 -0.89 5.52
N CYS A 313 24.13 0.08 4.60
CA CYS A 313 25.00 0.08 3.44
C CYS A 313 26.50 0.07 3.79
N MET A 314 26.93 0.70 4.89
CA MET A 314 28.35 0.71 5.27
C MET A 314 28.81 -0.57 5.97
N ALA A 315 27.90 -1.28 6.64
CA ALA A 315 28.24 -2.29 7.64
C ALA A 315 29.28 -3.32 7.16
N VAL A 316 29.10 -3.86 5.96
CA VAL A 316 30.07 -4.79 5.33
C VAL A 316 30.89 -4.11 4.23
N ALA A 317 30.30 -3.13 3.54
CA ALA A 317 30.91 -2.52 2.37
C ALA A 317 32.16 -1.69 2.71
N GLU A 318 32.21 -1.03 3.87
CA GLU A 318 33.41 -0.29 4.30
C GLU A 318 34.55 -1.24 4.71
N GLU A 319 34.25 -2.42 5.28
CA GLU A 319 35.30 -3.41 5.60
C GLU A 319 35.95 -4.00 4.36
N ARG A 320 35.15 -4.19 3.30
CA ARG A 320 35.63 -4.64 1.99
C ARG A 320 36.48 -3.57 1.32
N LYS A 321 36.03 -2.31 1.36
CA LYS A 321 36.78 -1.17 0.84
C LYS A 321 38.13 -1.01 1.55
N LEU A 322 38.18 -1.17 2.87
CA LEU A 322 39.40 -1.08 3.65
C LEU A 322 40.32 -2.32 3.52
N GLY A 323 39.87 -3.38 2.86
CA GLY A 323 40.64 -4.63 2.71
C GLY A 323 40.82 -5.42 4.01
N VAL A 324 40.08 -5.10 5.06
CA VAL A 324 40.26 -5.73 6.39
C VAL A 324 39.47 -7.04 6.56
N MET A 325 38.60 -7.38 5.61
CA MET A 325 37.70 -8.53 5.72
C MET A 325 38.44 -9.88 5.83
N GLU A 326 39.54 -10.06 5.09
CA GLU A 326 40.36 -11.28 5.15
C GLU A 326 40.96 -11.48 6.54
N GLY A 327 41.60 -10.44 7.08
CA GLY A 327 42.18 -10.47 8.42
C GLY A 327 41.13 -10.72 9.51
N GLN A 328 39.90 -10.24 9.33
CA GLN A 328 38.81 -10.51 10.26
C GLN A 328 38.35 -11.96 10.25
N PHE A 329 38.36 -12.63 9.09
CA PHE A 329 38.05 -14.05 9.01
C PHE A 329 39.12 -14.94 9.64
N CYS A 330 40.31 -14.41 9.89
CA CYS A 330 41.39 -15.07 10.61
C CYS A 330 41.31 -14.90 12.14
N LEU A 331 40.39 -14.07 12.65
CA LEU A 331 40.19 -13.94 14.09
C LEU A 331 39.67 -15.25 14.70
N PRO A 332 40.02 -15.57 15.97
CA PRO A 332 39.58 -16.79 16.66
C PRO A 332 38.11 -16.70 17.12
N VAL A 333 37.23 -16.24 16.24
CA VAL A 333 35.79 -16.05 16.48
C VAL A 333 35.03 -16.52 15.24
N SER A 334 33.97 -17.28 15.44
CA SER A 334 33.19 -17.83 14.31
C SER A 334 32.62 -16.72 13.41
N ARG A 335 32.60 -16.97 12.09
CA ARG A 335 32.04 -16.03 11.10
C ARG A 335 30.56 -15.74 11.35
N ARG A 336 29.80 -16.75 11.81
CA ARG A 336 28.39 -16.59 12.19
C ARG A 336 28.24 -15.58 13.33
N PHE A 337 29.09 -15.64 14.34
CA PHE A 337 29.06 -14.70 15.45
C PHE A 337 29.44 -13.27 15.03
N GLN A 338 30.46 -13.11 14.18
CA GLN A 338 30.82 -11.81 13.61
C GLN A 338 29.64 -11.21 12.81
N PHE A 339 29.00 -12.03 11.98
CA PHE A 339 27.80 -11.64 11.23
C PHE A 339 26.65 -11.24 12.16
N THR A 340 26.35 -12.05 13.18
CA THR A 340 25.25 -11.78 14.12
C THR A 340 25.44 -10.47 14.86
N ILE A 341 26.65 -10.18 15.37
CA ILE A 341 26.92 -8.90 16.05
C ILE A 341 26.67 -7.73 15.10
N LYS A 342 27.20 -7.82 13.88
CA LYS A 342 27.07 -6.76 12.88
C LYS A 342 25.60 -6.54 12.50
N PHE A 343 24.86 -7.63 12.23
CA PHE A 343 23.44 -7.58 11.91
C PHE A 343 22.62 -6.94 13.05
N ILE A 344 22.82 -7.39 14.29
CA ILE A 344 22.10 -6.83 15.45
C ILE A 344 22.39 -5.33 15.60
N LEU A 345 23.65 -4.91 15.49
CA LEU A 345 24.00 -3.49 15.62
C LEU A 345 23.39 -2.63 14.52
N VAL A 346 23.36 -3.12 13.28
CA VAL A 346 22.71 -2.43 12.17
C VAL A 346 21.22 -2.28 12.40
N MET A 347 20.53 -3.34 12.83
CA MET A 347 19.11 -3.29 13.12
C MET A 347 18.80 -2.36 14.30
N VAL A 348 19.59 -2.44 15.38
CA VAL A 348 19.43 -1.58 16.56
C VAL A 348 19.67 -0.11 16.22
N PHE A 349 20.80 0.23 15.60
CA PHE A 349 21.07 1.63 15.24
C PHE A 349 20.13 2.15 14.16
N GLY A 350 19.77 1.31 13.19
CA GLY A 350 18.78 1.66 12.17
C GLY A 350 17.44 2.04 12.81
N VAL A 351 16.85 1.13 13.60
CA VAL A 351 15.55 1.37 14.25
C VAL A 351 15.60 2.53 15.24
N LEU A 352 16.64 2.61 16.08
CA LEU A 352 16.76 3.69 17.07
C LEU A 352 16.92 5.06 16.42
N LEU A 353 17.83 5.20 15.45
CA LEU A 353 18.12 6.51 14.84
C LEU A 353 17.10 6.87 13.76
N GLY A 354 16.66 5.92 12.94
CA GLY A 354 15.73 6.19 11.83
C GLY A 354 14.25 6.13 12.19
N GLY A 355 13.87 5.36 13.21
CA GLY A 355 12.47 5.14 13.58
C GLY A 355 12.09 5.81 14.90
N VAL A 356 12.81 5.48 15.98
CA VAL A 356 12.47 5.95 17.34
C VAL A 356 12.81 7.44 17.53
N MET A 357 14.00 7.87 17.11
CA MET A 357 14.46 9.26 17.30
C MET A 357 13.54 10.33 16.66
N PRO A 358 13.15 10.26 15.37
CA PRO A 358 12.27 11.28 14.79
C PRO A 358 10.91 11.32 15.48
N MET A 359 10.34 10.16 15.84
CA MET A 359 9.07 10.10 16.55
C MET A 359 9.16 10.67 17.97
N PHE A 360 10.26 10.40 18.67
CA PHE A 360 10.51 10.98 19.99
C PHE A 360 10.60 12.50 19.92
N LEU A 361 11.30 13.05 18.92
CA LEU A 361 11.44 14.49 18.74
C LEU A 361 10.12 15.18 18.39
N GLU A 362 9.31 14.58 17.51
CA GLU A 362 8.01 15.14 17.15
C GLU A 362 6.98 14.98 18.28
N MET A 363 7.07 13.91 19.07
CA MET A 363 6.29 13.77 20.30
C MET A 363 6.68 14.86 21.32
N MET A 364 7.97 15.15 21.51
CA MET A 364 8.42 16.26 22.36
C MET A 364 7.94 17.61 21.84
N ALA A 365 8.02 17.84 20.52
CA ALA A 365 7.53 19.06 19.90
C ALA A 365 6.03 19.27 20.15
N ALA A 366 5.22 18.21 20.05
CA ALA A 366 3.81 18.25 20.37
C ALA A 366 3.54 18.62 21.84
N HIS A 367 4.31 18.07 22.80
CA HIS A 367 4.20 18.42 24.23
C HIS A 367 4.57 19.89 24.51
N LEU A 368 5.47 20.47 23.70
CA LEU A 368 5.87 21.88 23.79
C LEU A 368 4.94 22.83 23.01
N GLY A 369 3.79 22.36 22.52
CA GLY A 369 2.80 23.19 21.81
C GLY A 369 3.10 23.41 20.33
N ALA A 370 4.01 22.64 19.73
CA ALA A 370 4.39 22.73 18.32
C ALA A 370 4.17 21.40 17.56
N PRO A 371 2.94 20.82 17.57
CA PRO A 371 2.68 19.52 16.95
C PRO A 371 2.77 19.59 15.43
N ASN A 372 3.47 18.61 14.84
CA ASN A 372 3.46 18.36 13.39
C ASN A 372 2.08 17.84 12.95
N GLU A 373 1.52 18.42 11.90
CA GLU A 373 0.19 18.08 11.40
C GLU A 373 0.08 16.63 10.92
N TYR A 374 1.15 16.07 10.34
CA TYR A 374 1.19 14.66 9.91
C TYR A 374 1.01 13.66 11.06
N PHE A 375 1.33 14.06 12.29
CA PHE A 375 1.24 13.22 13.47
C PHE A 375 0.09 13.64 14.41
N ARG A 376 -0.75 14.60 14.02
CA ARG A 376 -1.95 14.97 14.80
C ARG A 376 -2.98 13.84 14.71
N PRO A 377 -3.56 13.39 15.84
CA PRO A 377 -4.72 12.50 15.79
C PRO A 377 -5.88 13.25 15.14
N THR A 378 -6.38 12.77 14.00
CA THR A 378 -7.60 13.31 13.40
C THR A 378 -8.80 12.83 14.22
N ASN A 379 -9.68 13.76 14.62
CA ASN A 379 -10.85 13.51 15.47
C ASN A 379 -11.99 12.71 14.81
N ASN A 380 -11.79 12.20 13.59
CA ASN A 380 -12.81 11.44 12.89
C ASN A 380 -12.55 9.95 13.09
N TYR A 381 -13.49 9.32 13.79
CA TYR A 381 -13.63 7.91 14.19
C TYR A 381 -13.06 7.55 15.58
N ASP A 382 -13.99 7.23 16.49
CA ASP A 382 -13.83 6.62 17.82
C ASP A 382 -12.75 5.53 17.86
N THR A 383 -11.50 5.92 18.08
CA THR A 383 -10.38 4.99 18.09
C THR A 383 -9.40 5.31 19.23
N GLY A 384 -9.75 4.81 20.42
CA GLY A 384 -8.93 4.93 21.62
C GLY A 384 -7.53 4.33 21.48
N ALA A 385 -6.57 4.98 22.13
CA ALA A 385 -5.24 4.56 22.62
C ALA A 385 -4.24 3.82 21.69
N PHE A 386 -4.68 3.03 20.70
CA PHE A 386 -3.79 2.29 19.80
C PHE A 386 -3.26 3.13 18.63
N PHE A 387 -4.00 4.15 18.17
CA PHE A 387 -3.52 5.04 17.09
C PHE A 387 -2.46 6.05 17.52
N SER A 388 -2.26 6.28 18.81
CA SER A 388 -1.09 7.02 19.29
C SER A 388 0.22 6.26 19.03
N PHE A 389 0.18 4.93 18.83
CA PHE A 389 1.35 4.09 18.54
C PHE A 389 1.48 3.67 17.07
N THR A 390 0.43 3.77 16.25
CA THR A 390 0.47 3.35 14.84
C THR A 390 1.57 4.05 14.01
N PRO A 391 1.76 5.38 14.10
CA PRO A 391 2.84 6.05 13.38
C PRO A 391 4.22 5.60 13.86
N VAL A 392 4.38 5.37 15.17
CA VAL A 392 5.64 4.90 15.76
C VAL A 392 6.00 3.51 15.27
N ILE A 393 5.04 2.57 15.33
CA ILE A 393 5.24 1.20 14.85
C ILE A 393 5.56 1.21 13.34
N PHE A 394 4.80 1.99 12.56
CA PHE A 394 5.06 2.14 11.13
C PHE A 394 6.49 2.64 10.87
N MET A 395 6.93 3.72 11.52
CA MET A 395 8.29 4.25 11.35
C MET A 395 9.36 3.26 11.79
N MET A 396 9.16 2.54 12.90
CA MET A 396 10.10 1.50 13.34
C MET A 396 10.20 0.36 12.32
N THR A 397 9.07 -0.08 11.76
CA THR A 397 9.06 -1.14 10.73
C THR A 397 9.70 -0.68 9.43
N LEU A 398 9.41 0.54 8.96
CA LEU A 398 10.02 1.12 7.77
C LEU A 398 11.54 1.28 7.94
N SER A 399 11.96 1.79 9.10
CA SER A 399 13.38 1.92 9.44
C SER A 399 14.09 0.57 9.49
N ALA A 400 13.47 -0.44 10.10
CA ALA A 400 13.99 -1.81 10.11
C ALA A 400 14.13 -2.38 8.68
N ALA A 401 13.13 -2.15 7.82
CA ALA A 401 13.16 -2.60 6.43
C ALA A 401 14.29 -1.92 5.63
N LEU A 402 14.46 -0.60 5.77
CA LEU A 402 15.54 0.15 5.12
C LEU A 402 16.93 -0.30 5.60
N ALA A 403 17.08 -0.54 6.91
CA ALA A 403 18.32 -1.07 7.48
C ALA A 403 18.64 -2.48 6.95
N LEU A 404 17.62 -3.34 6.83
CA LEU A 404 17.76 -4.69 6.29
C LEU A 404 18.15 -4.68 4.81
N ILE A 405 17.50 -3.86 3.99
CA ILE A 405 17.82 -3.69 2.56
C ILE A 405 19.25 -3.16 2.40
N GLY A 406 19.62 -2.12 3.15
CA GLY A 406 20.98 -1.56 3.13
C GLY A 406 22.03 -2.59 3.58
N PHE A 407 21.75 -3.35 4.64
CA PHE A 407 22.63 -4.40 5.13
C PHE A 407 22.84 -5.49 4.08
N PHE A 408 21.76 -6.00 3.48
CA PHE A 408 21.82 -6.97 2.41
C PHE A 408 22.66 -6.46 1.23
N ALA A 409 22.41 -5.22 0.78
CA ALA A 409 23.16 -4.58 -0.29
C ALA A 409 24.66 -4.46 0.04
N SER A 410 25.01 -4.15 1.29
CA SER A 410 26.40 -4.10 1.76
C SER A 410 27.13 -5.44 1.63
N THR A 411 26.42 -6.56 1.76
CA THR A 411 27.00 -7.91 1.58
C THR A 411 27.25 -8.29 0.13
N LEU A 412 26.73 -7.52 -0.83
CA LEU A 412 26.95 -7.71 -2.27
C LEU A 412 27.99 -6.72 -2.84
N ALA A 413 28.11 -5.56 -2.22
CA ALA A 413 28.96 -4.48 -2.71
C ALA A 413 30.43 -4.56 -2.25
N LYS A 414 31.32 -3.91 -3.00
CA LYS A 414 32.74 -3.70 -2.63
C LYS A 414 32.97 -2.43 -1.83
N ASN A 415 32.08 -1.45 -1.96
CA ASN A 415 32.17 -0.15 -1.29
C ASN A 415 30.78 0.42 -0.98
N PHE A 416 30.75 1.46 -0.15
CA PHE A 416 29.53 2.11 0.30
C PHE A 416 28.64 2.62 -0.85
N LEU A 417 29.22 3.22 -1.90
CA LEU A 417 28.45 3.78 -3.02
C LEU A 417 27.72 2.68 -3.81
N GLN A 418 28.42 1.57 -4.09
CA GLN A 418 27.82 0.41 -4.76
C GLN A 418 26.73 -0.21 -3.89
N ALA A 419 26.92 -0.28 -2.56
CA ALA A 419 25.90 -0.77 -1.64
C ALA A 419 24.65 0.12 -1.71
N LEU A 420 24.84 1.44 -1.69
CA LEU A 420 23.74 2.39 -1.77
C LEU A 420 23.00 2.31 -3.12
N SER A 421 23.70 2.15 -4.25
CA SER A 421 23.08 1.94 -5.56
C SER A 421 22.21 0.68 -5.59
N ILE A 422 22.71 -0.44 -5.04
CA ILE A 422 21.97 -1.71 -4.97
C ILE A 422 20.73 -1.55 -4.07
N ALA A 423 20.88 -0.85 -2.94
CA ALA A 423 19.79 -0.63 -2.01
C ALA A 423 18.67 0.24 -2.63
N ILE A 424 19.00 1.29 -3.38
CA ILE A 424 18.02 2.12 -4.10
C ILE A 424 17.22 1.26 -5.10
N VAL A 425 17.90 0.45 -5.91
CA VAL A 425 17.22 -0.47 -6.85
C VAL A 425 16.32 -1.46 -6.10
N GLY A 426 16.77 -1.96 -4.95
CA GLY A 426 15.98 -2.84 -4.08
C GLY A 426 14.72 -2.16 -3.54
N ILE A 427 14.83 -0.91 -3.07
CA ILE A 427 13.69 -0.13 -2.56
C ILE A 427 12.67 0.13 -3.68
N VAL A 428 13.12 0.58 -4.85
CA VAL A 428 12.23 0.82 -6.00
C VAL A 428 11.52 -0.47 -6.40
N THR A 429 12.25 -1.58 -6.47
CA THR A 429 11.67 -2.89 -6.81
C THR A 429 10.65 -3.34 -5.77
N ALA A 430 10.95 -3.18 -4.48
CA ALA A 430 10.03 -3.54 -3.39
C ALA A 430 8.75 -2.69 -3.44
N PHE A 431 8.87 -1.40 -3.72
CA PHE A 431 7.72 -0.51 -3.83
C PHE A 431 6.87 -0.81 -5.08
N LEU A 432 7.50 -1.06 -6.23
CA LEU A 432 6.76 -1.50 -7.44
C LEU A 432 6.04 -2.81 -7.20
N PHE A 433 6.65 -3.73 -6.46
CA PHE A 433 6.02 -4.97 -6.04
C PHE A 433 4.85 -4.73 -5.07
N GLU A 434 5.00 -3.80 -4.12
CA GLU A 434 3.90 -3.38 -3.25
C GLU A 434 2.75 -2.79 -4.08
N GLN A 435 3.00 -1.84 -4.98
CA GLN A 435 1.96 -1.25 -5.84
C GLN A 435 1.27 -2.29 -6.71
N PHE A 436 2.03 -3.25 -7.23
CA PHE A 436 1.49 -4.40 -7.95
C PHE A 436 0.53 -5.24 -7.08
N LEU A 437 0.83 -5.43 -5.80
CA LEU A 437 -0.05 -6.12 -4.84
C LEU A 437 -1.21 -5.24 -4.34
N ALA A 438 -0.94 -3.99 -4.01
CA ALA A 438 -1.80 -3.04 -3.29
C ALA A 438 -2.72 -2.21 -4.19
N GLY A 439 -2.45 -2.14 -5.50
CA GLY A 439 -3.36 -1.59 -6.50
C GLY A 439 -4.78 -2.16 -6.37
N ASN A 440 -4.89 -3.39 -5.83
CA ASN A 440 -6.11 -4.14 -5.56
C ASN A 440 -6.58 -4.10 -4.08
N TRP A 441 -5.83 -3.48 -3.15
CA TRP A 441 -6.22 -3.39 -1.72
C TRP A 441 -6.96 -2.08 -1.42
N PHE A 442 -6.46 -0.93 -1.88
CA PHE A 442 -6.87 0.38 -1.38
C PHE A 442 -8.25 0.89 -1.87
N HIS A 443 -8.97 0.14 -2.71
CA HIS A 443 -10.34 0.48 -3.15
C HIS A 443 -11.38 0.47 -2.00
N PHE A 444 -11.01 -0.01 -0.80
CA PHE A 444 -11.96 -0.21 0.29
C PHE A 444 -12.25 1.05 1.14
N ASN A 445 -11.33 2.03 1.22
CA ASN A 445 -11.41 3.05 2.28
C ASN A 445 -12.06 4.39 1.89
N TYR A 446 -12.32 4.66 0.60
CA TYR A 446 -12.80 5.98 0.17
C TYR A 446 -14.21 5.99 -0.44
N SER A 447 -14.70 4.86 -0.94
CA SER A 447 -16.08 4.71 -1.36
C SER A 447 -16.83 3.90 -0.31
N GLY A 448 -17.69 4.55 0.47
CA GLY A 448 -18.60 3.90 1.44
C GLY A 448 -19.60 2.90 0.84
N TYR A 449 -19.37 2.45 -0.40
CA TYR A 449 -20.00 1.32 -1.06
C TYR A 449 -18.94 0.21 -1.17
N GLY A 450 -18.88 -0.64 -0.14
CA GLY A 450 -18.11 -1.88 -0.23
C GLY A 450 -18.75 -2.76 -1.31
N ASN A 451 -17.95 -3.25 -2.26
CA ASN A 451 -18.24 -4.41 -3.13
C ASN A 451 -17.12 -4.72 -4.16
N GLU A 452 -16.06 -3.92 -4.27
CA GLU A 452 -14.93 -4.31 -5.11
C GLU A 452 -14.00 -5.22 -4.30
N GLU A 453 -14.15 -6.53 -4.52
CA GLU A 453 -13.26 -7.54 -3.98
C GLU A 453 -11.80 -7.24 -4.34
N THR A 454 -10.95 -7.36 -3.33
CA THR A 454 -9.48 -7.20 -3.37
C THR A 454 -8.74 -8.23 -4.23
N ASN A 455 -9.32 -8.69 -5.34
CA ASN A 455 -8.74 -9.73 -6.18
C ASN A 455 -7.52 -9.17 -6.90
N LEU A 456 -6.37 -9.80 -6.66
CA LEU A 456 -5.14 -9.42 -7.32
C LEU A 456 -5.30 -9.69 -8.82
N ALA A 457 -5.30 -8.66 -9.69
CA ALA A 457 -5.48 -8.86 -11.13
C ALA A 457 -4.14 -8.79 -11.88
N LEU A 458 -3.72 -9.87 -12.52
CA LEU A 458 -2.64 -9.86 -13.54
C LEU A 458 -3.28 -10.09 -14.90
N TRP A 459 -3.15 -9.12 -15.81
CA TRP A 459 -3.56 -9.26 -17.22
C TRP A 459 -5.01 -9.75 -17.38
N GLY A 460 -5.92 -9.24 -16.55
CA GLY A 460 -7.35 -9.61 -16.58
C GLY A 460 -7.70 -10.92 -15.85
N MET A 461 -6.73 -11.67 -15.35
CA MET A 461 -6.98 -12.84 -14.49
C MET A 461 -7.08 -12.41 -13.03
N LYS A 462 -8.21 -12.73 -12.38
CA LYS A 462 -8.46 -12.46 -10.95
C LYS A 462 -7.79 -13.56 -10.09
N PHE A 463 -6.86 -13.20 -9.23
CA PHE A 463 -6.17 -14.07 -8.26
C PHE A 463 -6.80 -13.96 -6.87
N TRP A 464 -6.36 -14.84 -5.98
CA TRP A 464 -6.84 -15.04 -4.61
C TRP A 464 -6.49 -13.94 -3.59
N GLY A 465 -6.92 -12.70 -3.83
CA GLY A 465 -6.74 -11.61 -2.86
C GLY A 465 -5.29 -11.15 -2.64
N ALA A 466 -5.08 -9.90 -2.21
CA ALA A 466 -3.74 -9.37 -1.94
C ALA A 466 -3.16 -9.77 -0.56
N VAL A 467 -4.01 -10.14 0.41
CA VAL A 467 -3.61 -10.31 1.83
C VAL A 467 -2.66 -11.49 2.04
N LEU A 468 -2.98 -12.66 1.49
CA LEU A 468 -2.17 -13.87 1.65
C LEU A 468 -0.76 -13.72 1.04
N PRO A 469 -0.60 -13.23 -0.21
CA PRO A 469 0.72 -12.90 -0.77
C PRO A 469 1.50 -11.89 0.07
N VAL A 470 0.85 -10.86 0.62
CA VAL A 470 1.54 -9.85 1.44
C VAL A 470 2.06 -10.46 2.75
N LEU A 471 1.23 -11.22 3.48
CA LEU A 471 1.64 -11.83 4.74
C LEU A 471 2.75 -12.87 4.55
N THR A 472 2.58 -13.78 3.58
CA THR A 472 3.61 -14.77 3.23
C THR A 472 4.88 -14.09 2.72
N GLY A 473 4.75 -13.00 1.96
CA GLY A 473 5.84 -12.15 1.51
C GLY A 473 6.64 -11.54 2.65
N VAL A 474 5.99 -10.90 3.61
CA VAL A 474 6.65 -10.29 4.79
C VAL A 474 7.43 -11.34 5.59
N LEU A 475 6.81 -12.48 5.90
CA LEU A 475 7.47 -13.57 6.62
C LEU A 475 8.66 -14.13 5.83
N THR A 476 8.50 -14.30 4.52
CA THR A 476 9.57 -14.76 3.64
C THR A 476 10.74 -13.76 3.65
N ILE A 477 10.48 -12.45 3.53
CA ILE A 477 11.52 -11.41 3.56
C ILE A 477 12.29 -11.41 4.88
N LEU A 478 11.59 -11.50 6.02
CA LEU A 478 12.18 -11.47 7.37
C LEU A 478 13.15 -12.64 7.62
N ILE A 479 12.95 -13.78 6.98
CA ILE A 479 13.81 -14.96 7.13
C ILE A 479 14.84 -15.05 6.01
N PHE A 480 14.39 -14.88 4.77
CA PHE A 480 15.17 -15.14 3.57
C PHE A 480 16.26 -14.10 3.32
N ILE A 481 15.98 -12.81 3.54
CA ILE A 481 16.97 -11.75 3.31
C ILE A 481 18.14 -11.84 4.31
N PRO A 482 17.94 -12.00 5.63
CA PRO A 482 19.05 -12.25 6.56
C PRO A 482 19.83 -13.53 6.24
N TRP A 483 19.14 -14.59 5.81
CA TRP A 483 19.78 -15.84 5.40
C TRP A 483 20.67 -15.66 4.15
N LEU A 484 20.18 -14.97 3.13
CA LEU A 484 20.96 -14.63 1.94
C LEU A 484 22.14 -13.72 2.30
N ALA A 485 21.92 -12.70 3.13
CA ALA A 485 22.98 -11.81 3.63
C ALA A 485 24.08 -12.61 4.36
N ALA A 486 23.71 -13.56 5.22
CA ALA A 486 24.66 -14.44 5.90
C ALA A 486 25.46 -15.31 4.92
N ARG A 487 24.80 -15.84 3.88
CA ARG A 487 25.47 -16.60 2.80
C ARG A 487 26.42 -15.72 1.98
N ASN A 488 26.05 -14.48 1.70
CA ASN A 488 26.86 -13.52 0.96
C ASN A 488 28.06 -13.06 1.78
N PHE A 489 27.88 -12.82 3.08
CA PHE A 489 28.95 -12.45 4.00
C PHE A 489 30.07 -13.51 4.03
N ASN A 490 29.73 -14.79 3.95
CA ASN A 490 30.72 -15.87 3.90
C ASN A 490 31.51 -15.96 2.59
N HIS A 491 31.10 -15.24 1.55
CA HIS A 491 31.79 -15.21 0.26
C HIS A 491 32.62 -13.93 0.13
N TYR A 492 33.93 -14.11 -0.02
CA TYR A 492 34.88 -13.01 -0.06
C TYR A 492 34.92 -12.29 -1.42
N VAL A 493 34.94 -13.06 -2.52
CA VAL A 493 35.12 -12.50 -3.86
C VAL A 493 33.77 -12.18 -4.49
N GLU A 494 33.60 -10.93 -4.94
CA GLU A 494 32.50 -10.58 -5.85
C GLU A 494 32.70 -11.34 -7.16
N SER A 495 31.77 -12.25 -7.46
CA SER A 495 31.79 -13.05 -8.68
C SER A 495 30.41 -13.06 -9.31
N GLY A 496 30.33 -13.21 -10.63
CA GLY A 496 29.05 -13.37 -11.33
C GLY A 496 28.22 -14.53 -10.78
N ARG A 497 28.87 -15.55 -10.20
CA ARG A 497 28.20 -16.67 -9.53
C ARG A 497 27.46 -16.24 -8.26
N LEU A 498 28.03 -15.31 -7.47
CA LEU A 498 27.37 -14.73 -6.30
C LEU A 498 26.08 -13.98 -6.69
N TRP A 499 26.16 -13.16 -7.74
CA TRP A 499 25.02 -12.41 -8.26
C TRP A 499 23.92 -13.32 -8.80
N ARG A 500 24.27 -14.29 -9.66
CA ARG A 500 23.29 -15.27 -10.18
C ARG A 500 22.58 -16.02 -9.05
N ARG A 501 23.30 -16.46 -8.02
CA ARG A 501 22.71 -17.14 -6.85
C ARG A 501 21.68 -16.27 -6.14
N ASN A 502 21.98 -14.98 -5.93
CA ASN A 502 21.04 -14.07 -5.27
C ASN A 502 19.81 -13.80 -6.14
N ILE A 503 19.99 -13.59 -7.45
CA ILE A 503 18.88 -13.39 -8.39
C ILE A 503 17.96 -14.63 -8.39
N PHE A 504 18.51 -15.84 -8.58
CA PHE A 504 17.71 -17.06 -8.53
C PHE A 504 17.08 -17.29 -7.16
N GLY A 505 17.76 -16.92 -6.09
CA GLY A 505 17.20 -16.96 -4.74
C GLY A 505 15.98 -16.05 -4.59
N ILE A 506 16.07 -14.79 -5.04
CA ILE A 506 14.96 -13.83 -4.98
C ILE A 506 13.79 -14.29 -5.86
N ILE A 507 14.06 -14.76 -7.08
CA ILE A 507 13.03 -15.33 -7.97
C ILE A 507 12.33 -16.52 -7.28
N GLY A 508 13.10 -17.43 -6.69
CA GLY A 508 12.57 -18.56 -5.95
C GLY A 508 11.71 -18.15 -4.75
N ALA A 509 12.11 -17.10 -4.01
CA ALA A 509 11.33 -16.56 -2.90
C ALA A 509 10.01 -15.93 -3.39
N VAL A 510 10.03 -15.18 -4.50
CA VAL A 510 8.80 -14.62 -5.10
C VAL A 510 7.87 -15.75 -5.55
N LEU A 511 8.40 -16.76 -6.26
CA LEU A 511 7.62 -17.93 -6.65
C LEU A 511 7.05 -18.68 -5.45
N PHE A 512 7.80 -18.81 -4.36
CA PHE A 512 7.32 -19.42 -3.12
C PHE A 512 6.18 -18.61 -2.48
N VAL A 513 6.27 -17.28 -2.48
CA VAL A 513 5.20 -16.41 -1.97
C VAL A 513 3.91 -16.60 -2.78
N PHE A 514 4.00 -16.61 -4.11
CA PHE A 514 2.82 -16.85 -4.95
C PHE A 514 2.31 -18.28 -4.83
N ALA A 515 3.14 -19.31 -5.03
CA ALA A 515 2.69 -20.70 -4.97
C ALA A 515 2.20 -21.09 -3.57
N GLY A 516 2.89 -20.63 -2.52
CA GLY A 516 2.52 -20.87 -1.13
C GLY A 516 1.20 -20.20 -0.76
N SER A 517 1.02 -18.92 -1.13
CA SER A 517 -0.26 -18.25 -0.92
C SER A 517 -1.39 -18.89 -1.75
N ALA A 518 -1.10 -19.37 -2.96
CA ALA A 518 -2.07 -20.10 -3.80
C ALA A 518 -2.51 -21.40 -3.11
N ALA A 519 -1.56 -22.17 -2.60
CA ALA A 519 -1.83 -23.43 -1.92
C ALA A 519 -2.66 -23.22 -0.64
N ILE A 520 -2.39 -22.12 0.07
CA ILE A 520 -3.17 -21.71 1.25
C ILE A 520 -4.59 -21.33 0.86
N TYR A 521 -4.75 -20.50 -0.17
CA TYR A 521 -6.08 -20.08 -0.61
C TYR A 521 -6.92 -21.25 -1.13
N ASN A 522 -6.33 -22.12 -1.94
CA ASN A 522 -7.02 -23.29 -2.50
C ASN A 522 -7.12 -24.45 -1.50
N ARG A 523 -6.70 -24.26 -0.24
CA ARG A 523 -6.79 -25.23 0.86
C ARG A 523 -6.34 -26.63 0.43
N VAL A 524 -5.17 -26.72 -0.21
CA VAL A 524 -4.65 -27.96 -0.83
C VAL A 524 -4.59 -29.14 0.17
N TRP A 525 -4.54 -28.87 1.47
CA TRP A 525 -4.61 -29.88 2.53
C TRP A 525 -5.96 -30.61 2.63
N GLU A 526 -7.08 -30.07 2.09
CA GLU A 526 -8.38 -30.75 2.08
C GLU A 526 -8.38 -32.04 1.24
N ILE A 527 -7.38 -32.25 0.39
CA ILE A 527 -7.14 -33.54 -0.28
C ILE A 527 -6.87 -34.66 0.74
N PHE A 528 -6.21 -34.32 1.85
CA PHE A 528 -5.83 -35.27 2.90
C PHE A 528 -6.81 -35.27 4.07
N GLU A 529 -7.55 -34.17 4.28
CA GLU A 529 -8.54 -34.02 5.33
C GLU A 529 -9.82 -33.39 4.75
N PRO A 530 -10.66 -34.18 4.06
CA PRO A 530 -11.91 -33.70 3.49
C PRO A 530 -12.80 -33.16 4.62
N SER A 531 -13.18 -31.89 4.52
CA SER A 531 -14.08 -31.24 5.48
C SER A 531 -15.52 -31.77 5.39
N GLU A 532 -15.85 -32.49 4.31
CA GLU A 532 -17.12 -33.20 4.12
C GLU A 532 -16.91 -34.72 4.10
N PRO A 533 -17.80 -35.50 4.76
CA PRO A 533 -17.79 -36.95 4.65
C PRO A 533 -18.11 -37.40 3.22
N ALA A 534 -17.55 -38.54 2.80
CA ALA A 534 -17.77 -39.07 1.45
C ALA A 534 -19.27 -39.25 1.15
N HIS A 535 -19.75 -38.56 0.12
CA HIS A 535 -21.15 -38.62 -0.30
C HIS A 535 -21.48 -40.03 -0.82
N GLY A 536 -22.56 -40.62 -0.29
CA GLY A 536 -23.12 -41.87 -0.80
C GLY A 536 -23.72 -41.70 -2.20
N ALA A 537 -24.10 -42.81 -2.84
CA ALA A 537 -24.73 -42.79 -4.15
C ALA A 537 -25.94 -41.83 -4.20
N ALA A 538 -26.00 -41.05 -5.27
CA ALA A 538 -27.09 -40.13 -5.58
C ALA A 538 -28.47 -40.77 -5.37
N LYS A 539 -29.24 -40.29 -4.39
CA LYS A 539 -30.56 -40.86 -4.04
C LYS A 539 -31.69 -40.41 -4.97
N PHE A 540 -31.47 -39.43 -5.86
CA PHE A 540 -32.46 -38.94 -6.81
C PHE A 540 -31.93 -39.04 -8.24
N SER A 541 -32.52 -39.90 -9.07
CA SER A 541 -32.39 -39.79 -10.53
C SER A 541 -33.38 -38.73 -11.02
N LEU A 542 -32.91 -37.50 -11.19
CA LEU A 542 -33.77 -36.37 -11.54
C LEU A 542 -34.07 -36.39 -13.04
N ALA A 543 -35.27 -36.85 -13.44
CA ALA A 543 -35.80 -36.60 -14.78
C ALA A 543 -36.06 -35.09 -15.02
N ASP A 544 -36.34 -34.35 -13.94
CA ASP A 544 -36.41 -32.88 -13.89
C ASP A 544 -35.54 -32.36 -12.76
N ALA A 545 -34.48 -31.60 -13.07
CA ALA A 545 -33.58 -31.06 -12.06
C ALA A 545 -34.28 -29.98 -11.20
N PRO A 546 -34.06 -29.94 -9.87
CA PRO A 546 -34.59 -28.89 -9.02
C PRO A 546 -34.01 -27.55 -9.46
N LYS A 547 -34.85 -26.51 -9.50
CA LYS A 547 -34.42 -25.17 -9.89
C LYS A 547 -33.98 -24.40 -8.64
N LEU A 548 -32.72 -23.98 -8.64
CA LEU A 548 -32.14 -23.13 -7.61
C LEU A 548 -32.39 -21.67 -7.96
N HIS A 549 -32.92 -20.91 -7.02
CA HIS A 549 -33.08 -19.47 -7.13
C HIS A 549 -32.49 -18.78 -5.90
N GLY A 550 -31.76 -17.69 -6.11
CA GLY A 550 -31.22 -16.86 -5.03
C GLY A 550 -31.61 -15.42 -5.25
N ASP A 551 -31.86 -14.68 -4.18
CA ASP A 551 -32.16 -13.25 -4.22
C ASP A 551 -31.05 -12.41 -3.60
N LEU A 552 -31.20 -11.08 -3.68
CA LEU A 552 -30.24 -10.08 -3.16
C LEU A 552 -30.06 -10.06 -1.66
N GLN A 553 -30.99 -10.67 -0.92
CA GLN A 553 -31.03 -10.62 0.54
C GLN A 553 -30.37 -11.87 1.12
N ASP A 554 -29.49 -12.48 0.34
CA ASP A 554 -28.79 -13.73 0.63
C ASP A 554 -29.75 -14.93 0.85
N ASN A 555 -30.99 -14.87 0.36
CA ASN A 555 -31.90 -16.01 0.45
C ASN A 555 -31.63 -17.02 -0.65
N ILE A 556 -31.79 -18.29 -0.31
CA ILE A 556 -31.72 -19.44 -1.21
C ILE A 556 -33.06 -20.14 -1.22
N GLN A 557 -33.55 -20.40 -2.43
CA GLN A 557 -34.77 -21.14 -2.69
C GLN A 557 -34.48 -22.31 -3.62
N VAL A 558 -34.97 -23.49 -3.27
CA VAL A 558 -34.86 -24.68 -4.11
C VAL A 558 -36.28 -25.14 -4.45
N ARG A 559 -36.65 -25.06 -5.73
CA ARG A 559 -37.93 -25.55 -6.22
C ARG A 559 -37.77 -26.98 -6.71
N PHE A 560 -38.46 -27.91 -6.07
CA PHE A 560 -38.50 -29.31 -6.46
C PHE A 560 -39.43 -29.54 -7.65
N SER A 561 -39.28 -30.68 -8.32
CA SER A 561 -40.13 -31.08 -9.46
C SER A 561 -41.60 -31.30 -9.06
N ASP A 562 -41.87 -31.57 -7.79
CA ASP A 562 -43.22 -31.68 -7.22
C ASP A 562 -43.88 -30.33 -6.87
N GLY A 563 -43.23 -29.21 -7.20
CA GLY A 563 -43.76 -27.86 -6.97
C GLY A 563 -43.63 -27.36 -5.53
N ARG A 564 -42.91 -28.07 -4.64
CA ARG A 564 -42.54 -27.54 -3.31
C ARG A 564 -41.32 -26.62 -3.42
N ILE A 565 -41.23 -25.63 -2.53
CA ILE A 565 -40.08 -24.72 -2.42
C ILE A 565 -39.46 -24.86 -1.03
N TRP A 566 -38.18 -25.22 -0.97
CA TRP A 566 -37.37 -25.13 0.24
C TRP A 566 -36.70 -23.76 0.33
N PHE A 567 -36.63 -23.19 1.52
CA PHE A 567 -36.15 -21.85 1.78
C PHE A 567 -35.07 -21.81 2.87
N ASP A 568 -33.99 -21.08 2.59
CA ASP A 568 -32.92 -20.76 3.54
C ASP A 568 -32.30 -19.39 3.25
N SER A 569 -31.40 -18.93 4.10
CA SER A 569 -30.62 -17.71 3.94
C SER A 569 -29.17 -17.98 4.32
N LEU A 570 -28.23 -17.67 3.43
CA LEU A 570 -26.81 -17.83 3.68
C LEU A 570 -26.22 -16.54 4.25
N ARG A 571 -25.26 -16.66 5.15
CA ARG A 571 -24.59 -15.48 5.69
C ARG A 571 -23.09 -15.66 5.80
N ASP A 572 -22.38 -14.65 5.30
CA ASP A 572 -20.96 -14.47 5.54
C ASP A 572 -20.74 -14.11 7.01
N PHE A 573 -19.82 -14.80 7.69
CA PHE A 573 -19.52 -14.56 9.09
C PHE A 573 -18.85 -13.19 9.28
N TYR A 574 -19.63 -12.11 9.41
CA TYR A 574 -19.06 -10.83 9.85
C TYR A 574 -18.79 -10.91 11.36
N PRO A 575 -17.53 -10.81 11.82
CA PRO A 575 -17.25 -10.81 13.24
C PRO A 575 -17.92 -9.59 13.88
N GLU A 576 -18.95 -9.83 14.70
CA GLU A 576 -19.75 -8.80 15.36
C GLU A 576 -18.93 -7.87 16.28
N ASN A 577 -17.68 -8.25 16.57
CA ASN A 577 -16.72 -7.40 17.27
C ASN A 577 -15.72 -6.78 16.28
N GLN A 578 -16.05 -5.59 15.76
CA GLN A 578 -15.10 -4.71 15.06
C GLN A 578 -13.89 -4.30 15.94
N GLY A 579 -13.93 -4.58 17.25
CA GLY A 579 -12.83 -4.26 18.17
C GLY A 579 -11.57 -5.11 18.02
N SER A 580 -11.65 -6.33 17.45
CA SER A 580 -10.47 -7.20 17.31
C SER A 580 -10.01 -7.32 15.86
N ARG A 581 -9.05 -6.47 15.48
CA ARG A 581 -8.40 -6.51 14.16
C ARG A 581 -7.77 -7.88 13.85
N TRP A 582 -7.33 -8.61 14.87
CA TRP A 582 -6.80 -9.97 14.71
C TRP A 582 -7.88 -10.97 14.28
N LYS A 583 -9.10 -10.87 14.81
CA LYS A 583 -10.22 -11.71 14.34
C LYS A 583 -10.61 -11.35 12.90
N TYR A 584 -10.54 -10.07 12.54
CA TYR A 584 -10.76 -9.63 11.16
C TYR A 584 -9.69 -10.20 10.21
N VAL A 585 -8.40 -10.06 10.55
CA VAL A 585 -7.30 -10.63 9.76
C VAL A 585 -7.42 -12.15 9.64
N TRP A 586 -7.70 -12.85 10.75
CA TRP A 586 -7.94 -14.30 10.74
C TRP A 586 -9.11 -14.69 9.85
N TRP A 587 -10.20 -13.93 9.87
CA TRP A 587 -11.35 -14.14 9.00
C TRP A 587 -11.00 -13.92 7.52
N THR A 588 -10.27 -12.85 7.19
CA THR A 588 -9.82 -12.58 5.82
C THR A 588 -8.87 -13.66 5.30
N ILE A 589 -8.07 -14.28 6.18
CA ILE A 589 -7.17 -15.39 5.85
C ILE A 589 -7.95 -16.68 5.62
N ASN A 590 -8.89 -17.01 6.52
CA ASN A 590 -9.59 -18.28 6.46
C ASN A 590 -10.77 -18.30 5.49
N ARG A 591 -11.29 -17.13 5.10
CA ARG A 591 -12.51 -16.95 4.27
C ARG A 591 -13.54 -18.06 4.51
N PRO A 592 -14.08 -18.15 5.74
CA PRO A 592 -15.01 -19.23 6.07
C PRO A 592 -16.22 -19.16 5.13
N LEU A 593 -16.58 -20.31 4.55
CA LEU A 593 -17.76 -20.41 3.71
C LEU A 593 -19.01 -19.88 4.47
N PRO A 594 -19.93 -19.20 3.77
CA PRO A 594 -21.16 -18.74 4.38
C PRO A 594 -21.90 -19.91 5.05
N LYS A 595 -22.45 -19.65 6.23
CA LYS A 595 -23.25 -20.63 6.97
C LYS A 595 -24.73 -20.32 6.80
N SER A 596 -25.55 -21.37 6.85
CA SER A 596 -27.00 -21.20 6.93
C SER A 596 -27.38 -20.39 8.18
N ALA A 597 -28.14 -19.33 7.95
CA ALA A 597 -28.71 -18.43 8.95
C ALA A 597 -30.24 -18.29 8.78
N GLY A 598 -30.82 -19.00 7.82
CA GLY A 598 -32.26 -19.02 7.53
C GLY A 598 -32.99 -20.18 8.22
N PRO A 599 -34.29 -20.33 7.90
CA PRO A 599 -35.16 -21.26 8.60
C PRO A 599 -34.96 -22.73 8.20
N GLN A 600 -34.29 -23.02 7.06
CA GLN A 600 -34.08 -24.36 6.51
C GLN A 600 -35.37 -25.18 6.36
N ARG A 601 -36.47 -24.55 5.94
CA ARG A 601 -37.82 -25.15 5.92
C ARG A 601 -38.46 -25.12 4.55
N ILE A 602 -39.41 -26.02 4.33
CA ILE A 602 -40.26 -26.04 3.14
C ILE A 602 -41.44 -25.07 3.34
N MET A 603 -41.74 -24.30 2.30
CA MET A 603 -42.90 -23.40 2.23
C MET A 603 -44.19 -24.21 2.18
N ASP A 604 -45.16 -23.82 2.99
CA ASP A 604 -46.44 -24.52 3.09
C ASP A 604 -47.23 -24.40 1.77
N GLY A 605 -47.78 -25.51 1.28
CA GLY A 605 -48.42 -25.63 -0.04
C GLY A 605 -47.57 -26.36 -1.10
N SER A 606 -48.20 -26.65 -2.25
CA SER A 606 -47.59 -27.32 -3.41
C SER A 606 -47.92 -26.56 -4.71
N ASN A 607 -47.26 -26.92 -5.82
CA ASN A 607 -47.43 -26.29 -7.14
C ASN A 607 -46.98 -24.82 -7.23
N TRP A 608 -46.01 -24.42 -6.43
CA TRP A 608 -45.41 -23.08 -6.51
C TRP A 608 -44.61 -22.93 -7.81
N ILE A 609 -44.87 -21.85 -8.55
CA ILE A 609 -44.10 -21.52 -9.77
C ILE A 609 -43.07 -20.41 -9.53
N SER A 610 -43.37 -19.48 -8.62
CA SER A 610 -42.51 -18.35 -8.24
C SER A 610 -42.76 -17.99 -6.78
N ALA A 611 -41.69 -17.68 -6.03
CA ALA A 611 -41.80 -17.18 -4.67
C ALA A 611 -40.71 -16.15 -4.39
N ALA A 612 -41.04 -15.16 -3.57
CA ALA A 612 -40.13 -14.14 -3.09
C ALA A 612 -40.05 -14.24 -1.57
N GLY A 613 -38.81 -14.31 -1.07
CA GLY A 613 -38.51 -14.53 0.33
C GLY A 613 -38.87 -13.37 1.22
N ALA A 614 -39.19 -13.71 2.47
CA ALA A 614 -39.22 -12.77 3.56
C ALA A 614 -37.82 -12.21 3.83
N LYS A 615 -37.63 -10.89 3.69
CA LYS A 615 -36.39 -10.24 4.12
C LYS A 615 -36.10 -10.53 5.58
N ARG A 616 -34.96 -11.18 5.86
CA ARG A 616 -34.36 -11.23 7.19
C ARG A 616 -33.72 -9.86 7.47
N VAL A 617 -34.37 -9.00 8.24
CA VAL A 617 -33.87 -7.65 8.55
C VAL A 617 -32.89 -7.71 9.72
N ASP A 618 -31.64 -7.29 9.51
CA ASP A 618 -30.66 -7.02 10.57
C ASP A 618 -30.61 -5.50 10.82
N PHE A 619 -31.03 -5.03 12.00
CA PHE A 619 -31.06 -3.58 12.32
C PHE A 619 -29.71 -3.04 12.81
N TRP A 620 -29.36 -1.82 12.38
CA TRP A 620 -28.33 -0.97 13.01
C TRP A 620 -29.04 0.14 13.80
N ASP A 621 -28.74 0.29 15.09
CA ASP A 621 -29.34 1.28 16.01
C ASP A 621 -28.71 2.68 15.78
N PRO A 622 -29.42 3.63 15.13
CA PRO A 622 -28.86 4.94 14.82
C PRO A 622 -28.89 5.91 16.02
N GLN A 623 -29.63 5.57 17.09
CA GLN A 623 -29.88 6.48 18.23
C GLN A 623 -29.13 6.06 19.49
N GLY A 624 -28.45 4.91 19.50
CA GLY A 624 -27.59 4.46 20.59
C GLY A 624 -28.31 4.29 21.94
N THR A 625 -29.64 4.13 21.90
CA THR A 625 -30.48 4.11 23.11
C THR A 625 -30.43 2.77 23.85
N ILE A 626 -29.80 1.74 23.28
CA ILE A 626 -29.61 0.44 23.94
C ILE A 626 -28.12 0.22 24.25
N GLN A 627 -27.75 0.26 25.54
CA GLN A 627 -26.37 0.06 26.01
C GLN A 627 -25.87 -1.40 26.01
N SER A 628 -26.50 -2.33 25.30
CA SER A 628 -26.11 -3.74 25.28
C SER A 628 -25.60 -4.18 23.90
N LYS A 629 -24.37 -4.70 23.86
CA LYS A 629 -23.58 -5.16 22.69
C LYS A 629 -24.16 -6.39 21.94
N ALA A 630 -25.45 -6.69 22.09
CA ALA A 630 -26.13 -7.79 21.40
C ALA A 630 -27.42 -7.28 20.74
N ASN A 631 -27.29 -6.43 19.72
CA ASN A 631 -28.42 -5.81 19.03
C ASN A 631 -28.49 -6.24 17.55
N ARG A 632 -28.87 -7.49 17.29
CA ARG A 632 -29.51 -7.87 16.04
C ARG A 632 -30.80 -8.61 16.39
N VAL A 633 -31.95 -7.96 16.19
CA VAL A 633 -33.24 -8.65 16.23
C VAL A 633 -33.51 -9.15 14.82
N HIS A 634 -33.71 -10.46 14.66
CA HIS A 634 -33.85 -11.12 13.36
C HIS A 634 -35.33 -11.33 13.03
N GLY A 635 -35.87 -10.54 12.10
CA GLY A 635 -37.27 -10.67 11.66
C GLY A 635 -37.42 -10.93 10.18
N TYR A 636 -38.43 -11.71 9.82
CA TYR A 636 -38.81 -12.02 8.45
C TYR A 636 -39.94 -11.09 7.99
N LEU A 637 -39.81 -10.44 6.83
CA LEU A 637 -40.94 -9.78 6.15
C LEU A 637 -41.98 -10.81 5.69
N ASP A 638 -43.03 -10.38 4.99
CA ASP A 638 -43.97 -11.33 4.38
C ASP A 638 -43.28 -12.23 3.35
N THR A 639 -43.71 -13.48 3.25
CA THR A 639 -43.35 -14.36 2.14
C THR A 639 -44.48 -14.31 1.11
N VAL A 640 -44.15 -14.13 -0.17
CA VAL A 640 -45.13 -14.08 -1.26
C VAL A 640 -44.86 -15.19 -2.25
N GLY A 641 -45.89 -15.92 -2.64
CA GLY A 641 -45.81 -17.02 -3.60
C GLY A 641 -46.89 -16.93 -4.67
N ILE A 642 -46.60 -17.47 -5.85
CA ILE A 642 -47.53 -17.65 -6.96
C ILE A 642 -47.60 -19.14 -7.29
N GLN A 643 -48.81 -19.67 -7.33
CA GLN A 643 -49.07 -21.07 -7.71
C GLN A 643 -49.26 -21.21 -9.22
N ALA A 644 -49.16 -22.44 -9.73
CA ALA A 644 -49.28 -22.75 -11.16
C ALA A 644 -50.62 -22.34 -11.80
N ASP A 645 -51.66 -22.15 -11.00
CA ASP A 645 -52.96 -21.62 -11.43
C ASP A 645 -52.98 -20.08 -11.58
N GLY A 646 -51.86 -19.41 -11.33
CA GLY A 646 -51.71 -17.95 -11.40
C GLY A 646 -52.28 -17.21 -10.20
N SER A 647 -52.65 -17.89 -9.12
CA SER A 647 -53.13 -17.26 -7.88
C SER A 647 -51.99 -16.72 -7.02
N LEU A 648 -52.22 -15.58 -6.37
CA LEU A 648 -51.26 -14.92 -5.47
C LEU A 648 -51.51 -15.31 -4.02
N TRP A 649 -50.44 -15.66 -3.30
CA TRP A 649 -50.48 -16.07 -1.90
C TRP A 649 -49.47 -15.29 -1.07
N ILE A 650 -49.81 -15.02 0.18
CA ILE A 650 -48.97 -14.33 1.15
C ILE A 650 -48.96 -15.07 2.48
N SER A 651 -47.87 -15.00 3.23
CA SER A 651 -47.79 -15.51 4.61
C SER A 651 -48.97 -15.01 5.44
N SER A 652 -49.51 -15.84 6.33
CA SER A 652 -50.69 -15.56 7.15
C SER A 652 -50.43 -14.63 8.33
N GLU A 653 -49.18 -14.45 8.72
CA GLU A 653 -48.73 -13.56 9.79
C GLU A 653 -47.43 -12.88 9.35
N ALA A 654 -47.07 -11.78 10.02
CA ALA A 654 -45.82 -11.07 9.82
C ALA A 654 -45.12 -10.93 11.19
N LYS A 655 -44.39 -11.98 11.61
CA LYS A 655 -43.76 -12.06 12.93
C LYS A 655 -42.26 -11.76 12.82
N PRO A 656 -41.72 -10.90 13.69
CA PRO A 656 -40.33 -10.44 13.63
C PRO A 656 -39.30 -11.42 14.20
N VAL A 657 -39.63 -12.70 14.39
CA VAL A 657 -38.71 -13.72 14.96
C VAL A 657 -38.77 -15.04 14.20
N ASP A 658 -39.98 -15.44 13.78
CA ASP A 658 -40.20 -16.69 13.05
C ASP A 658 -40.44 -16.44 11.56
N TRP A 659 -39.89 -17.31 10.71
CA TRP A 659 -40.22 -17.31 9.29
C TRP A 659 -41.70 -17.67 9.09
N THR A 660 -42.43 -16.84 8.37
CA THR A 660 -43.90 -16.90 8.26
C THR A 660 -44.41 -17.66 7.04
N GLY A 661 -43.52 -18.14 6.17
CA GLY A 661 -43.85 -18.99 5.01
C GLY A 661 -44.33 -20.40 5.36
N ALA A 662 -44.41 -20.75 6.64
CA ALA A 662 -44.98 -22.00 7.13
C ALA A 662 -46.52 -22.04 7.10
N LYS A 663 -47.19 -20.93 6.79
CA LYS A 663 -48.64 -20.88 6.59
C LYS A 663 -49.01 -19.77 5.61
N MET A 664 -49.43 -20.15 4.41
CA MET A 664 -49.76 -19.25 3.32
C MET A 664 -51.28 -19.08 3.17
N ILE A 665 -51.74 -17.87 2.84
CA ILE A 665 -53.14 -17.57 2.52
C ILE A 665 -53.25 -16.91 1.15
N ARG A 666 -54.33 -17.22 0.43
CA ARG A 666 -54.62 -16.61 -0.88
C ARG A 666 -54.93 -15.12 -0.70
N PHE A 667 -54.37 -14.29 -1.58
CA PHE A 667 -54.56 -12.85 -1.60
C PHE A 667 -55.30 -12.43 -2.87
N GLY A 668 -56.58 -12.09 -2.73
CA GLY A 668 -57.46 -11.73 -3.83
C GLY A 668 -57.89 -12.91 -4.71
N ASP A 669 -58.76 -12.61 -5.67
CA ASP A 669 -59.40 -13.63 -6.54
C ASP A 669 -58.75 -13.74 -7.93
N GLU A 670 -57.81 -12.85 -8.25
CA GLU A 670 -57.12 -12.84 -9.54
C GLU A 670 -56.21 -14.06 -9.72
N THR A 671 -56.17 -14.59 -10.96
CA THR A 671 -55.43 -15.80 -11.35
C THR A 671 -54.49 -15.54 -12.54
N ASN A 672 -54.06 -14.30 -12.74
CA ASN A 672 -53.22 -13.90 -13.86
C ASN A 672 -51.82 -13.44 -13.39
N TRP A 673 -51.36 -13.90 -12.23
CA TRP A 673 -50.01 -13.62 -11.73
C TRP A 673 -49.00 -14.61 -12.29
N GLN A 674 -47.83 -14.13 -12.70
CA GLN A 674 -46.81 -14.93 -13.38
C GLN A 674 -45.52 -15.06 -12.57
N GLN A 675 -44.98 -13.96 -12.04
CA GLN A 675 -43.68 -13.93 -11.37
C GLN A 675 -43.64 -12.89 -10.25
N VAL A 676 -42.91 -13.17 -9.17
CA VAL A 676 -42.66 -12.24 -8.06
C VAL A 676 -41.17 -12.19 -7.70
N VAL A 677 -40.65 -10.99 -7.41
CA VAL A 677 -39.27 -10.77 -6.93
C VAL A 677 -39.27 -9.79 -5.74
N SER A 678 -38.35 -9.99 -4.79
CA SER A 678 -38.16 -9.07 -3.66
C SER A 678 -37.25 -7.92 -4.06
N LEU A 679 -37.57 -6.70 -3.60
CA LEU A 679 -36.84 -5.48 -3.94
C LEU A 679 -35.93 -5.01 -2.80
N TYR A 680 -34.91 -4.21 -3.11
CA TYR A 680 -34.09 -3.55 -2.10
C TYR A 680 -34.82 -2.31 -1.54
N GLN A 681 -35.10 -2.29 -0.23
CA GLN A 681 -35.85 -1.23 0.50
C GLN A 681 -37.33 -1.04 0.09
N ARG A 682 -37.80 -1.76 -0.93
CA ARG A 682 -39.22 -1.88 -1.33
C ARG A 682 -39.64 -3.34 -1.13
N ASN A 683 -40.93 -3.63 -1.04
CA ASN A 683 -41.33 -4.98 -0.62
C ASN A 683 -41.30 -5.98 -1.78
N PHE A 684 -42.13 -5.81 -2.82
CA PHE A 684 -42.17 -6.76 -3.96
C PHE A 684 -42.47 -6.10 -5.30
N LEU A 685 -41.90 -6.67 -6.38
CA LEU A 685 -42.28 -6.42 -7.77
C LEU A 685 -42.91 -7.69 -8.34
N ILE A 686 -44.04 -7.53 -9.02
CA ILE A 686 -44.89 -8.64 -9.50
C ILE A 686 -45.21 -8.42 -10.98
N LEU A 687 -45.15 -9.50 -11.76
CA LEU A 687 -45.50 -9.54 -13.18
C LEU A 687 -46.80 -10.34 -13.36
N LYS A 688 -47.71 -9.80 -14.17
CA LYS A 688 -48.92 -10.50 -14.62
C LYS A 688 -48.73 -11.13 -16.00
N THR A 689 -49.54 -12.13 -16.32
CA THR A 689 -49.54 -12.84 -17.60
C THR A 689 -49.99 -11.96 -18.78
N ASP A 690 -50.63 -10.81 -18.51
CA ASP A 690 -50.98 -9.79 -19.51
C ASP A 690 -49.80 -8.86 -19.85
N GLY A 691 -48.62 -9.10 -19.27
CA GLY A 691 -47.39 -8.34 -19.50
C GLY A 691 -47.31 -7.02 -18.75
N THR A 692 -48.20 -6.75 -17.78
CA THR A 692 -48.15 -5.55 -16.93
C THR A 692 -47.33 -5.75 -15.66
N LEU A 693 -46.65 -4.69 -15.20
CA LEU A 693 -45.84 -4.69 -13.98
C LEU A 693 -46.56 -4.02 -12.81
N TRP A 694 -46.40 -4.61 -11.62
CA TRP A 694 -47.06 -4.18 -10.40
C TRP A 694 -46.08 -4.12 -9.23
N GLU A 695 -46.12 -3.02 -8.48
CA GLU A 695 -45.38 -2.86 -7.24
C GLU A 695 -46.30 -3.13 -6.05
N TRP A 696 -45.84 -3.95 -5.10
CA TRP A 696 -46.53 -4.18 -3.85
C TRP A 696 -45.64 -3.73 -2.68
N LYS A 697 -46.00 -2.62 -2.05
CA LYS A 697 -45.21 -1.99 -0.98
C LYS A 697 -46.05 -1.43 0.15
N ASN A 698 -45.44 -1.34 1.33
CA ASN A 698 -45.98 -0.58 2.45
C ASN A 698 -45.67 0.91 2.25
N GLN A 699 -46.69 1.76 2.34
CA GLN A 699 -46.57 3.20 2.09
C GLN A 699 -46.28 4.04 3.35
N ASN A 700 -46.52 3.51 4.55
CA ASN A 700 -46.50 4.29 5.82
C ASN A 700 -45.55 3.68 6.88
N PHE A 701 -44.50 2.98 6.48
CA PHE A 701 -43.58 2.39 7.44
C PHE A 701 -42.67 3.44 8.10
N HIS A 702 -42.82 3.59 9.42
CA HIS A 702 -41.95 4.41 10.26
C HIS A 702 -41.05 3.52 11.13
N TRP A 703 -39.76 3.87 11.22
CA TRP A 703 -38.70 3.06 11.83
C TRP A 703 -38.66 3.13 13.37
N ASP A 704 -39.61 3.80 14.02
CA ASP A 704 -39.68 4.05 15.46
C ASP A 704 -40.53 3.00 16.21
N GLY A 705 -41.51 2.36 15.55
CA GLY A 705 -42.45 1.38 16.14
C GLY A 705 -42.23 -0.11 15.79
N TRP A 706 -41.13 -0.46 15.12
CA TRP A 706 -40.92 -1.78 14.49
C TRP A 706 -40.92 -2.99 15.44
N ARG A 707 -40.75 -2.79 16.76
CA ARG A 707 -40.74 -3.89 17.75
C ARG A 707 -42.13 -4.43 18.07
N THR A 708 -43.17 -3.63 17.81
CA THR A 708 -44.56 -3.94 18.17
C THR A 708 -45.50 -3.88 16.96
N ASN A 709 -45.15 -3.14 15.90
CA ASN A 709 -45.93 -3.05 14.66
C ASN A 709 -45.04 -3.36 13.44
N TRP A 710 -45.10 -4.59 12.93
CA TRP A 710 -44.34 -5.01 11.75
C TRP A 710 -45.11 -4.66 10.46
N PRO A 711 -44.48 -4.07 9.43
CA PRO A 711 -45.16 -3.59 8.23
C PRO A 711 -45.49 -4.74 7.27
N SER A 712 -46.65 -5.38 7.43
CA SER A 712 -47.13 -6.32 6.41
C SER A 712 -47.51 -5.59 5.13
N VAL A 713 -47.22 -6.17 3.96
CA VAL A 713 -47.77 -5.67 2.69
C VAL A 713 -49.22 -6.06 2.49
N ARG A 714 -49.73 -7.02 3.26
CA ARG A 714 -51.11 -7.51 3.13
C ARG A 714 -52.15 -6.41 3.33
N ASP A 715 -51.81 -5.37 4.08
CA ASP A 715 -52.68 -4.22 4.34
C ASP A 715 -52.79 -3.28 3.13
N TYR A 716 -51.99 -3.50 2.09
CA TYR A 716 -51.92 -2.69 0.88
C TYR A 716 -52.27 -3.53 -0.35
N LYS A 717 -52.80 -2.89 -1.39
CA LYS A 717 -53.04 -3.55 -2.68
C LYS A 717 -51.86 -3.31 -3.64
N PRO A 718 -51.48 -4.30 -4.48
CA PRO A 718 -50.54 -4.08 -5.56
C PRO A 718 -50.98 -2.93 -6.46
N GLN A 719 -50.04 -2.09 -6.90
CA GLN A 719 -50.29 -0.94 -7.77
C GLN A 719 -49.51 -1.11 -9.08
N GLN A 720 -50.16 -0.87 -10.22
CA GLN A 720 -49.50 -0.95 -11.52
C GLN A 720 -48.43 0.13 -11.65
N ILE A 721 -47.28 -0.21 -12.21
CA ILE A 721 -46.19 0.72 -12.49
C ILE A 721 -45.96 0.87 -14.01
N GLY A 722 -45.99 2.12 -14.48
CA GLY A 722 -45.92 2.44 -15.89
C GLY A 722 -47.19 2.02 -16.68
N THR A 723 -47.14 2.22 -17.99
CA THR A 723 -48.27 1.96 -18.91
C THR A 723 -47.99 0.84 -19.90
N ASN A 724 -46.81 0.23 -19.83
CA ASN A 724 -46.39 -0.84 -20.73
C ASN A 724 -47.02 -2.18 -20.33
N SER A 725 -47.40 -2.97 -21.32
CA SER A 725 -47.98 -4.32 -21.18
C SER A 725 -47.22 -5.38 -22.00
N ASP A 726 -45.95 -5.11 -22.33
CA ASP A 726 -45.10 -5.98 -23.16
C ASP A 726 -43.95 -6.62 -22.37
N TRP A 727 -44.05 -6.67 -21.03
CA TRP A 727 -43.06 -7.32 -20.16
C TRP A 727 -43.25 -8.84 -20.14
N GLN A 728 -42.15 -9.58 -20.11
CA GLN A 728 -42.13 -11.04 -20.17
C GLN A 728 -41.46 -11.67 -18.94
N GLU A 729 -40.40 -11.05 -18.42
CA GLU A 729 -39.61 -11.56 -17.28
C GLU A 729 -39.12 -10.41 -16.41
N ILE A 730 -39.01 -10.64 -15.10
CA ILE A 730 -38.45 -9.69 -14.13
C ILE A 730 -37.34 -10.31 -13.31
N ILE A 731 -36.38 -9.49 -12.88
CA ILE A 731 -35.33 -9.91 -11.94
C ILE A 731 -34.88 -8.74 -11.09
N SER A 732 -34.63 -9.00 -9.80
CA SER A 732 -34.07 -8.00 -8.89
C SER A 732 -32.62 -8.39 -8.56
N MET A 733 -31.71 -7.46 -8.84
CA MET A 733 -30.31 -7.50 -8.39
C MET A 733 -30.00 -6.18 -7.63
N TRP A 734 -28.77 -5.67 -7.66
CA TRP A 734 -28.49 -4.32 -7.11
C TRP A 734 -29.36 -3.20 -7.71
N PHE A 735 -29.98 -3.47 -8.85
CA PHE A 735 -31.00 -2.68 -9.54
C PHE A 735 -32.05 -3.63 -10.12
N ASP A 736 -33.25 -3.11 -10.36
CA ASP A 736 -34.38 -3.90 -10.83
C ASP A 736 -34.41 -3.91 -12.36
N LEU A 737 -34.52 -5.10 -12.95
CA LEU A 737 -34.55 -5.30 -14.39
C LEU A 737 -35.86 -5.95 -14.82
N ALA A 738 -36.38 -5.50 -15.96
CA ALA A 738 -37.49 -6.12 -16.64
C ALA A 738 -37.15 -6.33 -18.12
N LYS A 739 -37.54 -7.47 -18.67
CA LYS A 739 -37.32 -7.86 -20.06
C LYS A 739 -38.63 -7.85 -20.82
N LYS A 740 -38.62 -7.21 -21.98
CA LYS A 740 -39.79 -7.17 -22.88
C LYS A 740 -39.82 -8.39 -23.81
N THR A 741 -40.99 -8.66 -24.40
CA THR A 741 -41.22 -9.75 -25.38
C THR A 741 -40.31 -9.69 -26.60
N ASN A 742 -39.82 -8.51 -26.97
CA ASN A 742 -38.84 -8.32 -28.04
C ASN A 742 -37.37 -8.59 -27.62
N GLY A 743 -37.15 -9.06 -26.40
CA GLY A 743 -35.82 -9.37 -25.84
C GLY A 743 -35.11 -8.19 -25.20
N ASN A 744 -35.63 -6.96 -25.33
CA ASN A 744 -35.00 -5.76 -24.79
C ASN A 744 -35.12 -5.66 -23.26
N VAL A 745 -34.00 -5.42 -22.57
CA VAL A 745 -33.94 -5.26 -21.11
C VAL A 745 -33.94 -3.79 -20.67
N TRP A 746 -34.67 -3.50 -19.61
CA TRP A 746 -34.82 -2.16 -19.05
C TRP A 746 -34.57 -2.19 -17.55
N THR A 747 -33.89 -1.15 -17.05
CA THR A 747 -33.73 -0.88 -15.63
C THR A 747 -34.91 -0.04 -15.13
N ILE A 748 -35.46 -0.44 -13.98
CA ILE A 748 -36.53 0.27 -13.29
C ILE A 748 -35.85 1.22 -12.27
N GLU A 749 -35.85 2.52 -12.57
CA GLU A 749 -35.26 3.57 -11.73
C GLU A 749 -36.37 4.35 -11.02
N TYR A 750 -36.36 4.33 -9.69
CA TYR A 750 -37.31 5.08 -8.88
C TYR A 750 -36.79 6.49 -8.58
N VAL A 751 -37.57 7.51 -8.90
CA VAL A 751 -37.14 8.92 -8.80
C VAL A 751 -37.58 9.52 -7.46
N GLY A 752 -36.64 9.69 -6.53
CA GLY A 752 -36.84 10.47 -5.28
C GLY A 752 -37.84 9.86 -4.28
N LYS A 753 -38.46 10.72 -3.46
CA LYS A 753 -39.52 10.34 -2.50
C LYS A 753 -40.92 10.28 -3.14
N THR A 754 -41.06 10.68 -4.40
CA THR A 754 -42.31 10.54 -5.16
C THR A 754 -42.39 9.13 -5.73
N ASN A 755 -43.60 8.60 -5.91
CA ASN A 755 -43.84 7.27 -6.48
C ASN A 755 -43.55 7.20 -8.01
N ASP A 756 -42.74 8.11 -8.54
CA ASP A 756 -42.45 8.18 -9.96
C ASP A 756 -41.41 7.11 -10.35
N VAL A 757 -41.78 6.30 -11.34
CA VAL A 757 -40.95 5.23 -11.90
C VAL A 757 -40.51 5.62 -13.29
N SER A 758 -39.22 5.56 -13.55
CA SER A 758 -38.63 5.77 -14.86
C SER A 758 -38.00 4.48 -15.37
N PHE A 759 -38.14 4.22 -16.68
CA PHE A 759 -37.57 3.03 -17.31
C PHE A 759 -36.40 3.45 -18.18
N LYS A 760 -35.21 2.91 -17.91
CA LYS A 760 -33.99 3.20 -18.66
C LYS A 760 -33.52 1.98 -19.44
N ARG A 761 -33.21 2.16 -20.72
CA ARG A 761 -32.77 1.04 -21.58
C ARG A 761 -31.41 0.51 -21.12
N ALA A 762 -31.31 -0.80 -20.91
CA ALA A 762 -30.12 -1.47 -20.41
C ALA A 762 -29.56 -2.46 -21.45
N THR A 763 -28.97 -1.93 -22.52
CA THR A 763 -28.51 -2.71 -23.70
C THR A 763 -27.48 -3.80 -23.37
N ASN A 764 -26.69 -3.60 -22.32
CA ASN A 764 -25.67 -4.57 -21.89
C ASN A 764 -26.26 -5.89 -21.37
N TYR A 765 -27.57 -5.94 -21.07
CA TYR A 765 -28.23 -7.09 -20.45
C TYR A 765 -29.15 -7.87 -21.39
N ASP A 766 -29.27 -7.48 -22.67
CA ASP A 766 -30.19 -8.15 -23.62
C ASP A 766 -29.85 -9.62 -23.87
N GLN A 767 -28.56 -9.97 -23.74
CA GLN A 767 -28.05 -11.32 -23.93
C GLN A 767 -28.11 -12.17 -22.65
N VAL A 768 -28.57 -11.61 -21.53
CA VAL A 768 -28.66 -12.34 -20.25
C VAL A 768 -29.93 -13.18 -20.22
N ALA A 769 -29.77 -14.48 -19.99
CA ALA A 769 -30.89 -15.39 -19.74
C ALA A 769 -31.34 -15.25 -18.26
N PHE A 770 -32.54 -14.72 -18.02
CA PHE A 770 -33.04 -14.53 -16.65
C PHE A 770 -33.44 -15.84 -15.97
N GLN A 771 -33.72 -16.90 -16.74
CA GLN A 771 -34.13 -18.22 -16.23
C GLN A 771 -32.95 -19.06 -15.72
N ASP A 772 -31.75 -18.84 -16.24
CA ASP A 772 -30.51 -19.52 -15.83
C ASP A 772 -29.66 -18.65 -14.89
N SER A 773 -30.05 -17.40 -14.69
CA SER A 773 -29.34 -16.48 -13.82
C SER A 773 -29.77 -16.70 -12.36
N SER A 774 -29.06 -17.59 -11.67
CA SER A 774 -28.99 -17.65 -10.19
C SER A 774 -28.35 -16.38 -9.60
N SER A 775 -28.86 -15.22 -10.01
CA SER A 775 -28.15 -13.95 -10.01
C SER A 775 -28.33 -13.10 -8.74
N GLY A 776 -28.97 -13.67 -7.71
CA GLY A 776 -28.73 -13.24 -6.32
C GLY A 776 -27.30 -13.54 -5.83
N LEU A 777 -26.53 -14.35 -6.58
CA LEU A 777 -25.09 -14.54 -6.34
C LEU A 777 -24.24 -13.37 -6.91
N GLY A 778 -24.86 -12.29 -7.43
CA GLY A 778 -24.19 -11.15 -8.07
C GLY A 778 -23.55 -10.11 -7.14
N GLY A 779 -22.94 -10.54 -6.04
CA GLY A 779 -21.92 -9.80 -5.28
C GLY A 779 -20.66 -10.67 -5.26
N GLY A 780 -19.47 -10.11 -4.99
CA GLY A 780 -18.19 -10.84 -5.05
C GLY A 780 -18.19 -12.27 -4.46
N SER A 781 -18.97 -12.52 -3.41
CA SER A 781 -19.14 -13.83 -2.74
C SER A 781 -19.96 -14.87 -3.51
N GLY A 782 -20.52 -14.55 -4.68
CA GLY A 782 -21.32 -15.47 -5.51
C GLY A 782 -20.63 -16.72 -6.00
N TYR A 783 -19.36 -16.57 -6.40
CA TYR A 783 -18.53 -17.69 -6.84
C TYR A 783 -18.19 -18.64 -5.67
N GLU A 784 -17.94 -18.10 -4.47
CA GLU A 784 -17.67 -18.88 -3.26
C GLU A 784 -18.95 -19.60 -2.76
N ARG A 785 -20.12 -18.98 -2.94
CA ARG A 785 -21.43 -19.57 -2.61
C ARG A 785 -21.89 -20.63 -3.62
N ALA A 786 -21.59 -20.45 -4.92
CA ALA A 786 -21.75 -21.52 -5.90
C ALA A 786 -20.85 -22.72 -5.56
N ALA A 787 -19.59 -22.48 -5.15
CA ALA A 787 -18.66 -23.52 -4.71
C ALA A 787 -19.09 -24.23 -3.40
N TYR A 788 -19.78 -23.54 -2.47
CA TYR A 788 -20.40 -24.17 -1.29
C TYR A 788 -21.49 -25.18 -1.68
N ILE A 789 -22.32 -24.83 -2.66
CA ILE A 789 -23.42 -25.67 -3.15
C ILE A 789 -22.88 -26.85 -3.98
N GLU A 790 -21.83 -26.59 -4.77
CA GLU A 790 -21.14 -27.61 -5.55
C GLU A 790 -20.40 -28.63 -4.65
N LYS A 791 -19.84 -28.17 -3.51
CA LYS A 791 -19.24 -29.04 -2.48
C LYS A 791 -20.29 -29.86 -1.73
N MET A 792 -21.32 -29.23 -1.16
CA MET A 792 -22.34 -29.93 -0.37
C MET A 792 -23.17 -30.94 -1.18
N GLY A 793 -23.17 -30.80 -2.51
CA GLY A 793 -23.98 -31.60 -3.42
C GLY A 793 -25.47 -31.36 -3.20
N LEU A 794 -26.25 -31.45 -4.27
CA LEU A 794 -27.73 -31.55 -4.19
C LEU A 794 -28.23 -32.79 -3.41
N TYR A 795 -27.33 -33.57 -2.80
CA TYR A 795 -27.60 -34.76 -2.02
C TYR A 795 -27.49 -34.53 -0.50
N GLY A 796 -26.90 -33.40 -0.04
CA GLY A 796 -26.79 -33.05 1.39
C GLY A 796 -28.14 -32.76 2.07
N PHE A 797 -29.20 -32.52 1.30
CA PHE A 797 -30.58 -32.36 1.79
C PHE A 797 -31.27 -33.68 2.20
N GLY A 798 -30.54 -34.81 2.14
CA GLY A 798 -31.04 -36.13 2.50
C GLY A 798 -31.06 -36.48 3.98
N ILE A 799 -30.87 -35.52 4.89
CA ILE A 799 -31.03 -35.72 6.34
C ILE A 799 -31.99 -34.64 6.85
N PHE A 800 -33.28 -34.82 6.59
CA PHE A 800 -34.44 -34.44 7.40
C PHE A 800 -35.69 -34.79 6.57
N ILE A 801 -35.92 -36.10 6.41
CA ILE A 801 -37.26 -36.68 6.28
C ILE A 801 -37.62 -37.18 7.67
#